data_AF-A0A1K1QZL0-F1
#
_entry.id   AF-A0A1K1QZL0-F1
#
_cell.length_a   1.000
_cell.length_b   1.000
_cell.length_c   1.000
_cell.angle_alpha   90.00
_cell.angle_beta   90.00
_cell.angle_gamma   90.00
#
_symmetry.space_group_name_H-M   'P 1'
#
loop_
_entity.id
_entity.type
_entity.pdbx_description
1 polymer ?
#
loop_
_entity_poly.entity_id
_entity_poly.type
_entity_poly.pdbx_seq_one_letter_code
_entity_poly.pdbx_strand_id
1 'polypeptide(L)'
;MIKKNRSWWKDDAIPNLIGRKQIDWSIFEYGTHIPMDFHEDFVAANQHIEVPLGQSHRVFLIEEGNRFECNLSRINQKKQKREALQIRYDTNSELKEYMITRFNTTYNYLSNKRSQAASTKNPITVPEEFAEYLEFYATDKPFVYEVRFITNDTPIPEDQRSIWWVCQGTSYNSQKQEGILWAPLKDSRGKTPHHWETMKDVEVNDIILHYSNGALRAVSQVQAAAVERPKPASLSDQQWEETGRLVVTEYHDLNPPIPLEAISQDLLQLHIAKGPINKIGGVNQGYLFPFTLQGLSIVQNKSKGTPWPEFTLLSEVEEVEEEVELVTLSDEETKAHLQVVKSYIQQQGFTYPELLIENFYLSLKTKPFVILAGISGTGKTKLIQEFAEALGATEANGQFTLIPVRPDWNDPSDLIGYKDLSGTFRRGKLTYVLEIASASENQRKPYFICLDEMNLARVEHYFSDLLSILETQRWQEGRIVTDTVVAEDQVGRNIGIPENVFFIGTVNMDETTHPFSKKVLDRANTIEFNHIQLDNFSGLEEAAMSNEEEQEYLYPTARFLISNYLQLKDAYTEYKGIIQSTVSQLVKINTILESIHAHVGFRVRDSICFYLIYNARFSLMTTDEALDLQIMQKILPRIQGNNSEVKKVIIELLLFSLNGSTSNSKEYVDGERDIEQTWAKQVKESSVKYPQTARKLIFMLRRLDHDGFTSFWVS
;
A
#
# COMPACT_ATOMS: atom_id res chain seq x y z
N MET A 1 18.06 6.25 16.23
CA MET A 1 19.28 6.38 15.41
C MET A 1 19.44 5.03 14.69
N ILE A 2 19.95 4.97 13.45
CA ILE A 2 20.09 3.66 12.77
C ILE A 2 21.48 3.10 13.05
N LYS A 3 21.55 2.01 13.82
CA LYS A 3 22.78 1.26 14.11
C LYS A 3 22.91 0.14 13.08
N LYS A 4 23.87 0.20 12.17
CA LYS A 4 24.07 -0.81 11.09
C LYS A 4 25.50 -1.39 11.12
N ASN A 5 25.62 -2.71 11.18
CA ASN A 5 26.88 -3.45 11.09
C ASN A 5 26.72 -4.73 10.24
N ARG A 6 27.26 -4.69 9.02
CA ARG A 6 27.17 -5.79 8.03
C ARG A 6 25.72 -6.21 7.78
N SER A 7 25.38 -7.47 8.06
CA SER A 7 24.05 -8.05 7.90
C SER A 7 23.15 -7.82 9.12
N TRP A 8 23.58 -7.02 10.10
CA TRP A 8 22.75 -6.61 11.23
C TRP A 8 22.47 -5.12 11.21
N TRP A 9 21.27 -4.74 11.59
CA TRP A 9 20.97 -3.36 11.97
C TRP A 9 19.84 -3.28 12.99
N LYS A 10 19.66 -2.11 13.58
CA LYS A 10 18.58 -1.78 14.50
C LYS A 10 18.14 -0.35 14.26
N ASP A 11 16.82 -0.16 14.22
CA ASP A 11 16.20 1.15 14.29
C ASP A 11 15.63 1.36 15.69
N ASP A 12 16.18 2.33 16.43
CA ASP A 12 15.71 2.65 17.78
C ASP A 12 14.28 3.20 17.81
N ALA A 13 13.70 3.57 16.65
CA ALA A 13 12.31 3.99 16.57
C ALA A 13 11.31 2.82 16.71
N ILE A 14 11.76 1.58 16.49
CA ILE A 14 10.92 0.38 16.60
C ILE A 14 10.97 -0.12 18.05
N PRO A 15 9.83 -0.12 18.79
CA PRO A 15 9.80 -0.58 20.18
C PRO A 15 10.29 -2.01 20.33
N ASN A 16 11.05 -2.28 21.40
CA ASN A 16 11.55 -3.61 21.79
C ASN A 16 12.46 -4.32 20.77
N LEU A 17 12.74 -3.73 19.60
CA LEU A 17 13.67 -4.32 18.63
C LEU A 17 15.09 -4.35 19.21
N ILE A 18 15.66 -5.55 19.31
CA ILE A 18 17.04 -5.75 19.79
C ILE A 18 18.02 -5.93 18.63
N GLY A 19 17.54 -6.39 17.47
CA GLY A 19 18.31 -6.38 16.23
C GLY A 19 17.58 -7.07 15.10
N ARG A 20 17.88 -6.67 13.87
CA ARG A 20 17.41 -7.28 12.62
C ARG A 20 18.60 -7.87 11.89
N LYS A 21 18.47 -9.11 11.44
CA LYS A 21 19.48 -9.89 10.72
C LYS A 21 19.00 -10.14 9.28
N GLN A 22 19.78 -9.75 8.28
CA GLN A 22 19.58 -10.19 6.89
C GLN A 22 19.83 -11.69 6.76
N ILE A 23 18.93 -12.41 6.10
CA ILE A 23 19.05 -13.85 5.92
C ILE A 23 20.29 -14.15 5.07
N ASP A 24 21.09 -15.11 5.54
CA ASP A 24 22.20 -15.68 4.82
C ASP A 24 22.24 -17.18 5.11
N TRP A 25 23.13 -17.91 4.44
CA TRP A 25 23.19 -19.36 4.56
C TRP A 25 23.34 -19.88 6.00
N SER A 26 23.96 -19.11 6.89
CA SER A 26 24.20 -19.57 8.26
C SER A 26 22.90 -19.82 9.04
N ILE A 27 21.83 -19.08 8.72
CA ILE A 27 20.49 -19.26 9.30
C ILE A 27 19.94 -20.66 9.02
N PHE A 28 20.22 -21.23 7.85
CA PHE A 28 19.73 -22.57 7.49
C PHE A 28 20.60 -23.71 8.03
N GLU A 29 21.83 -23.41 8.47
CA GLU A 29 22.82 -24.43 8.83
C GLU A 29 23.05 -24.53 10.34
N TYR A 30 23.35 -23.43 11.02
CA TYR A 30 23.79 -23.45 12.43
C TYR A 30 23.31 -22.28 13.29
N GLY A 31 22.79 -21.21 12.69
CA GLY A 31 22.28 -20.02 13.39
C GLY A 31 23.00 -18.74 13.01
N THR A 32 23.14 -17.80 13.94
CA THR A 32 23.66 -16.47 13.65
C THR A 32 24.66 -15.95 14.68
N HIS A 33 25.61 -15.15 14.20
CA HIS A 33 26.57 -14.44 15.03
C HIS A 33 26.06 -13.02 15.31
N ILE A 34 26.00 -12.64 16.59
CA ILE A 34 25.61 -11.30 17.03
C ILE A 34 26.87 -10.42 17.09
N PRO A 35 26.96 -9.33 16.30
CA PRO A 35 28.09 -8.41 16.32
C PRO A 35 28.21 -7.71 17.67
N MET A 36 29.44 -7.35 18.04
CA MET A 36 29.74 -6.73 19.34
C MET A 36 28.87 -5.50 19.64
N ASP A 37 28.56 -4.72 18.61
CA ASP A 37 27.70 -3.54 18.76
C ASP A 37 26.34 -3.92 19.37
N PHE A 38 25.76 -5.08 19.03
CA PHE A 38 24.45 -5.52 19.50
C PHE A 38 24.48 -6.29 20.82
N HIS A 39 25.65 -6.48 21.44
CA HIS A 39 25.74 -7.27 22.69
C HIS A 39 24.97 -6.62 23.83
N GLU A 40 25.08 -5.30 23.98
CA GLU A 40 24.34 -4.57 25.01
C GLU A 40 22.82 -4.68 24.83
N ASP A 41 22.33 -4.72 23.59
CA ASP A 41 20.90 -4.87 23.29
C ASP A 41 20.38 -6.24 23.78
N PHE A 42 21.11 -7.32 23.51
CA PHE A 42 20.77 -8.66 23.98
C PHE A 42 20.95 -8.82 25.49
N VAL A 43 21.94 -8.15 26.10
CA VAL A 43 22.12 -8.15 27.55
C VAL A 43 20.98 -7.38 28.24
N ALA A 44 20.57 -6.24 27.70
CA ALA A 44 19.42 -5.48 28.20
C ALA A 44 18.11 -6.29 28.09
N ALA A 45 17.90 -6.97 26.96
CA ALA A 45 16.77 -7.88 26.76
C ALA A 45 16.74 -9.02 27.79
N ASN A 46 17.91 -9.48 28.24
CA ASN A 46 18.06 -10.49 29.26
C ASN A 46 18.08 -9.91 30.69
N GLN A 47 17.52 -8.71 30.91
CA GLN A 47 17.49 -8.04 32.21
C GLN A 47 18.88 -7.88 32.83
N HIS A 48 19.88 -7.56 32.00
CA HIS A 48 21.29 -7.43 32.36
C HIS A 48 21.97 -8.73 32.83
N ILE A 49 21.37 -9.90 32.53
CA ILE A 49 21.99 -11.20 32.76
C ILE A 49 22.88 -11.56 31.57
N GLU A 50 24.19 -11.60 31.80
CA GLU A 50 25.17 -11.98 30.78
C GLU A 50 25.44 -13.49 30.76
N VAL A 51 25.63 -14.04 29.56
CA VAL A 51 26.18 -15.39 29.39
C VAL A 51 27.69 -15.33 29.62
N PRO A 52 28.28 -16.11 30.56
CA PRO A 52 29.71 -16.11 30.80
C PRO A 52 30.51 -16.60 29.58
N LEU A 53 31.74 -16.10 29.43
CA LEU A 53 32.63 -16.51 28.33
C LEU A 53 32.91 -18.02 28.37
N GLY A 54 32.68 -18.70 27.25
CA GLY A 54 32.82 -20.14 27.10
C GLY A 54 31.60 -20.95 27.52
N GLN A 55 30.52 -20.30 27.96
CA GLN A 55 29.26 -20.95 28.32
C GLN A 55 28.17 -20.71 27.27
N SER A 56 27.17 -21.59 27.32
CA SER A 56 25.94 -21.51 26.54
C SER A 56 24.76 -21.45 27.50
N HIS A 57 23.77 -20.62 27.18
CA HIS A 57 22.51 -20.54 27.89
C HIS A 57 21.38 -20.95 26.94
N ARG A 58 20.43 -21.74 27.45
CA ARG A 58 19.26 -22.12 26.66
C ARG A 58 18.39 -20.88 26.43
N VAL A 59 18.03 -20.62 25.19
CA VAL A 59 17.13 -19.53 24.80
C VAL A 59 15.97 -20.05 23.99
N PHE A 60 14.87 -19.32 23.96
CA PHE A 60 13.70 -19.67 23.17
C PHE A 60 13.41 -18.58 22.16
N LEU A 61 13.25 -18.96 20.90
CA LEU A 61 12.71 -18.10 19.86
C LEU A 61 11.22 -18.41 19.73
N ILE A 62 10.38 -17.38 19.81
CA ILE A 62 8.93 -17.49 19.69
C ILE A 62 8.53 -16.78 18.40
N GLU A 63 7.82 -17.48 17.53
CA GLU A 63 7.22 -16.92 16.32
C GLU A 63 5.79 -17.46 16.17
N GLU A 64 4.79 -16.59 16.08
CA GLU A 64 3.37 -16.98 15.90
C GLU A 64 2.91 -18.11 16.86
N GLY A 65 3.35 -18.06 18.12
CA GLY A 65 3.04 -19.09 19.14
C GLY A 65 3.89 -20.38 19.08
N ASN A 66 4.66 -20.59 18.02
CA ASN A 66 5.63 -21.67 17.92
C ASN A 66 6.86 -21.35 18.76
N ARG A 67 7.30 -22.31 19.58
CA ARG A 67 8.42 -22.12 20.50
C ARG A 67 9.59 -23.00 20.13
N PHE A 68 10.66 -22.39 19.64
CA PHE A 68 11.86 -23.09 19.21
C PHE A 68 12.99 -22.94 20.22
N GLU A 69 13.53 -24.07 20.67
CA GLU A 69 14.67 -24.09 21.58
C GLU A 69 15.99 -23.89 20.85
N CYS A 70 16.80 -22.95 21.33
CA CYS A 70 18.13 -22.62 20.83
C CYS A 70 19.13 -22.44 21.99
N ASN A 71 20.39 -22.16 21.66
CA ASN A 71 21.44 -21.84 22.63
C ASN A 71 22.11 -20.50 22.32
N LEU A 72 22.08 -19.56 23.25
CA LEU A 72 22.89 -18.35 23.21
C LEU A 72 24.26 -18.63 23.83
N SER A 73 25.31 -18.60 23.02
CA SER A 73 26.67 -18.97 23.42
C SER A 73 27.60 -17.77 23.30
N ARG A 74 28.37 -17.48 24.36
CA ARG A 74 29.42 -16.47 24.33
C ARG A 74 30.77 -17.16 24.13
N ILE A 75 31.39 -16.98 22.97
CA ILE A 75 32.65 -17.67 22.65
C ILE A 75 33.80 -16.71 22.42
N ASN A 76 35.02 -17.19 22.66
CA ASN A 76 36.24 -16.48 22.33
C ASN A 76 36.75 -16.92 20.94
N GLN A 77 36.69 -16.04 19.94
CA GLN A 77 37.23 -16.32 18.62
C GLN A 77 38.76 -16.21 18.62
N LYS A 78 39.44 -17.33 18.90
CA LYS A 78 40.91 -17.44 19.00
C LYS A 78 41.68 -16.82 17.81
N LYS A 79 41.10 -16.82 16.60
CA LYS A 79 41.71 -16.23 15.40
C LYS A 79 41.60 -14.70 15.30
N GLN A 80 40.59 -14.09 15.91
CA GLN A 80 40.30 -12.65 15.78
C GLN A 80 40.52 -11.87 17.09
N LYS A 81 40.86 -12.55 18.21
CA LYS A 81 40.99 -11.96 19.55
C LYS A 81 39.75 -11.13 19.93
N ARG A 82 38.56 -11.65 19.65
CA ARG A 82 37.27 -10.99 19.92
C ARG A 82 36.27 -11.98 20.53
N GLU A 83 35.43 -11.47 21.42
CA GLU A 83 34.29 -12.19 21.96
C GLU A 83 33.12 -12.09 20.97
N ALA A 84 32.34 -13.16 20.86
CA ALA A 84 31.14 -13.19 20.02
C ALA A 84 30.01 -13.91 20.74
N LEU A 85 28.84 -13.27 20.78
CA LEU A 85 27.57 -13.93 21.09
C LEU A 85 27.03 -14.62 19.83
N GLN A 86 26.47 -15.80 20.00
CA GLN A 86 25.92 -16.60 18.90
C GLN A 86 24.62 -17.25 19.34
N ILE A 87 23.58 -17.13 18.53
CA ILE A 87 22.38 -17.95 18.68
C ILE A 87 22.61 -19.19 17.81
N ARG A 88 22.59 -20.36 18.45
CA ARG A 88 22.92 -21.65 17.86
C ARG A 88 21.75 -22.61 17.99
N TYR A 89 21.41 -23.26 16.90
CA TYR A 89 20.34 -24.26 16.84
C TYR A 89 20.72 -25.41 15.91
N ASP A 90 22.01 -25.78 15.93
CA ASP A 90 22.62 -26.83 15.12
C ASP A 90 21.86 -28.16 15.15
N THR A 91 21.28 -28.51 16.29
CA THR A 91 20.59 -29.79 16.53
C THR A 91 19.06 -29.69 16.43
N ASN A 92 18.52 -28.48 16.25
CA ASN A 92 17.07 -28.26 16.14
C ASN A 92 16.66 -28.34 14.66
N SER A 93 16.35 -29.55 14.19
CA SER A 93 15.92 -29.78 12.80
C SER A 93 14.59 -29.09 12.49
N GLU A 94 13.68 -29.04 13.46
CA GLU A 94 12.37 -28.41 13.32
C GLU A 94 12.50 -26.91 13.01
N LEU A 95 13.30 -26.18 13.78
CA LEU A 95 13.56 -24.76 13.50
C LEU A 95 14.25 -24.54 12.15
N LYS A 96 15.17 -25.42 11.75
CA LYS A 96 15.83 -25.30 10.44
C LYS A 96 14.84 -25.51 9.29
N GLU A 97 14.00 -26.53 9.37
CA GLU A 97 12.97 -26.81 8.38
C GLU A 97 11.94 -25.68 8.32
N TYR A 98 11.59 -25.11 9.47
CA TYR A 98 10.74 -23.93 9.59
C TYR A 98 11.37 -22.71 8.89
N MET A 99 12.65 -22.43 9.14
CA MET A 99 13.39 -21.34 8.49
C MET A 99 13.48 -21.55 6.97
N ILE A 100 13.77 -22.77 6.50
CA ILE A 100 13.82 -23.12 5.07
C ILE A 100 12.46 -22.90 4.42
N THR A 101 11.38 -23.33 5.07
CA THR A 101 10.02 -23.19 4.54
C THR A 101 9.62 -21.73 4.42
N ARG A 102 9.91 -20.90 5.44
CA ARG A 102 9.54 -19.49 5.42
C ARG A 102 10.39 -18.68 4.44
N PHE A 103 11.70 -18.91 4.40
CA PHE A 103 12.63 -18.19 3.51
C PHE A 103 12.99 -19.02 2.28
N ASN A 104 11.99 -19.68 1.68
CA ASN A 104 12.17 -20.65 0.59
C ASN A 104 12.86 -20.02 -0.62
N THR A 105 12.50 -18.79 -0.98
CA THR A 105 13.08 -18.04 -2.10
C THR A 105 14.58 -17.83 -1.89
N THR A 106 14.98 -17.27 -0.75
CA THR A 106 16.40 -17.09 -0.40
C THR A 106 17.14 -18.42 -0.30
N TYR A 107 16.52 -19.44 0.30
CA TYR A 107 17.11 -20.76 0.44
C TYR A 107 17.44 -21.38 -0.92
N ASN A 108 16.48 -21.40 -1.85
CA ASN A 108 16.66 -21.97 -3.19
C ASN A 108 17.76 -21.23 -3.96
N TYR A 109 17.75 -19.90 -3.92
CA TYR A 109 18.80 -19.09 -4.55
C TYR A 109 20.19 -19.40 -3.99
N LEU A 110 20.35 -19.37 -2.67
CA LEU A 110 21.64 -19.63 -2.02
C LEU A 110 22.09 -21.08 -2.22
N SER A 111 21.16 -22.04 -2.21
CA SER A 111 21.43 -23.45 -2.46
C SER A 111 21.92 -23.68 -3.89
N ASN A 112 21.24 -23.10 -4.88
CA ASN A 112 21.61 -23.18 -6.29
C ASN A 112 22.99 -22.54 -6.54
N LYS A 113 23.23 -21.32 -6.05
CA LYS A 113 24.53 -20.65 -6.19
C LYS A 113 25.66 -21.40 -5.48
N ARG A 114 25.42 -22.03 -4.33
CA ARG A 114 26.41 -22.89 -3.67
C ARG A 114 26.68 -24.19 -4.44
N SER A 115 25.70 -24.75 -5.13
CA SER A 115 25.87 -25.96 -5.94
C SER A 115 26.73 -25.70 -7.20
N GLN A 116 26.65 -24.49 -7.75
CA GLN A 116 27.42 -24.04 -8.92
C GLN A 116 28.83 -23.55 -8.54
N ALA A 117 28.99 -22.96 -7.35
CA ALA A 117 30.26 -22.48 -6.85
C ALA A 117 31.12 -23.64 -6.28
N ALA A 118 32.05 -24.16 -7.10
CA ALA A 118 33.05 -25.12 -6.64
C ALA A 118 33.94 -24.50 -5.53
N SER A 119 33.60 -24.79 -4.27
CA SER A 119 34.40 -24.54 -3.06
C SER A 119 35.01 -23.14 -2.90
N THR A 120 34.28 -22.06 -3.17
CA THR A 120 34.73 -20.71 -2.79
C THR A 120 34.31 -20.41 -1.35
N LYS A 121 35.28 -20.02 -0.49
CA LYS A 121 35.07 -19.69 0.94
C LYS A 121 34.33 -18.35 1.18
N ASN A 122 33.73 -17.76 0.15
CA ASN A 122 33.10 -16.45 0.26
C ASN A 122 31.62 -16.58 0.61
N PRO A 123 31.08 -15.68 1.44
CA PRO A 123 29.64 -15.65 1.70
C PRO A 123 28.91 -15.21 0.43
N ILE A 124 28.07 -16.09 -0.10
CA ILE A 124 27.10 -15.77 -1.15
C ILE A 124 26.04 -14.86 -0.52
N THR A 125 25.79 -13.70 -1.13
CA THR A 125 24.85 -12.70 -0.63
C THR A 125 23.65 -12.60 -1.54
N VAL A 126 22.46 -12.54 -0.95
CA VAL A 126 21.22 -12.24 -1.67
C VAL A 126 21.22 -10.76 -2.07
N PRO A 127 20.83 -10.39 -3.29
CA PRO A 127 20.64 -9.00 -3.69
C PRO A 127 19.70 -8.25 -2.72
N GLU A 128 19.93 -6.95 -2.52
CA GLU A 128 19.24 -6.15 -1.48
C GLU A 128 17.74 -6.04 -1.76
N GLU A 129 17.34 -6.02 -3.04
CA GLU A 129 15.96 -6.03 -3.50
C GLU A 129 15.19 -7.31 -3.17
N PHE A 130 15.90 -8.43 -2.97
CA PHE A 130 15.33 -9.73 -2.61
C PHE A 130 15.70 -10.15 -1.18
N ALA A 131 16.33 -9.27 -0.42
CA ALA A 131 16.84 -9.60 0.90
C ALA A 131 15.69 -9.79 1.89
N GLU A 132 15.70 -10.96 2.52
CA GLU A 132 14.80 -11.30 3.61
C GLU A 132 15.47 -11.03 4.96
N TYR A 133 14.67 -10.89 6.03
CA TYR A 133 15.19 -10.53 7.35
C TYR A 133 14.56 -11.34 8.49
N LEU A 134 15.37 -11.55 9.53
CA LEU A 134 14.98 -12.10 10.82
C LEU A 134 15.12 -11.02 11.88
N GLU A 135 14.00 -10.55 12.41
CA GLU A 135 13.98 -9.60 13.52
C GLU A 135 13.97 -10.31 14.87
N PHE A 136 14.61 -9.70 15.86
CA PHE A 136 14.61 -10.16 17.24
C PHE A 136 14.06 -9.03 18.12
N TYR A 137 13.10 -9.37 18.97
CA TYR A 137 12.47 -8.49 19.94
C TYR A 137 12.71 -8.96 21.37
N ALA A 138 12.94 -8.01 22.27
CA ALA A 138 12.99 -8.28 23.70
C ALA A 138 11.59 -8.64 24.21
N THR A 139 11.53 -9.62 25.11
CA THR A 139 10.31 -9.94 25.86
C THR A 139 10.45 -9.54 27.33
N ASP A 140 9.39 -9.70 28.11
CA ASP A 140 9.41 -9.53 29.57
C ASP A 140 10.28 -10.58 30.29
N LYS A 141 10.58 -11.70 29.63
CA LYS A 141 11.35 -12.82 30.18
C LYS A 141 12.78 -12.86 29.61
N PRO A 142 13.81 -12.97 30.47
CA PRO A 142 15.17 -13.09 29.99
C PRO A 142 15.34 -14.40 29.20
N PHE A 143 16.20 -14.38 28.18
CA PHE A 143 16.50 -15.53 27.32
C PHE A 143 15.30 -16.05 26.49
N VAL A 144 14.24 -15.26 26.36
CA VAL A 144 13.12 -15.51 25.46
C VAL A 144 13.02 -14.33 24.50
N TYR A 145 13.07 -14.62 23.21
CA TYR A 145 13.00 -13.62 22.16
C TYR A 145 11.79 -13.91 21.28
N GLU A 146 10.95 -12.92 21.06
CA GLU A 146 10.03 -12.94 19.94
C GLU A 146 10.85 -12.66 18.69
N VAL A 147 10.68 -13.47 17.66
CA VAL A 147 11.34 -13.26 16.37
C VAL A 147 10.27 -12.99 15.33
N ARG A 148 10.57 -12.17 14.31
CA ARG A 148 9.67 -11.97 13.17
C ARG A 148 10.37 -12.24 11.87
N PHE A 149 9.71 -12.96 10.97
CA PHE A 149 10.22 -13.28 9.65
C PHE A 149 9.71 -12.30 8.59
N ILE A 150 10.62 -11.51 8.04
CA ILE A 150 10.33 -10.57 6.95
C ILE A 150 10.72 -11.25 5.64
N THR A 151 9.75 -11.82 4.95
CA THR A 151 9.94 -12.56 3.69
C THR A 151 9.81 -11.68 2.46
N ASN A 152 10.30 -12.18 1.33
CA ASN A 152 10.08 -11.60 0.01
C ASN A 152 9.68 -12.73 -0.95
N ASP A 153 8.40 -12.71 -1.34
CA ASP A 153 7.81 -13.75 -2.20
C ASP A 153 8.17 -13.58 -3.68
N THR A 154 8.95 -12.54 -4.02
CA THR A 154 9.40 -12.31 -5.40
C THR A 154 10.45 -13.37 -5.76
N PRO A 155 10.22 -14.22 -6.78
CA PRO A 155 11.19 -15.21 -7.20
C PRO A 155 12.51 -14.55 -7.61
N ILE A 156 13.63 -15.01 -7.05
CA ILE A 156 14.96 -14.52 -7.45
C ILE A 156 15.32 -15.18 -8.79
N PRO A 157 15.46 -14.43 -9.91
CA PRO A 157 15.72 -15.03 -11.22
C PRO A 157 17.01 -15.85 -11.23
N GLU A 158 16.97 -17.06 -11.81
CA GLU A 158 18.14 -17.96 -11.86
C GLU A 158 19.30 -17.38 -12.70
N ASP A 159 18.99 -16.51 -13.66
CA ASP A 159 19.93 -15.93 -14.63
C ASP A 159 20.26 -14.45 -14.33
N GLN A 160 20.11 -14.02 -13.06
CA GLN A 160 20.38 -12.64 -12.67
C GLN A 160 21.87 -12.31 -12.83
N ARG A 161 22.18 -11.48 -13.83
CA ARG A 161 23.53 -10.95 -14.10
C ARG A 161 23.95 -10.00 -13.00
N SER A 162 25.16 -10.15 -12.46
CA SER A 162 25.67 -9.19 -11.49
C SER A 162 26.08 -7.90 -12.21
N ILE A 163 25.84 -6.77 -11.55
CA ILE A 163 26.17 -5.45 -12.09
C ILE A 163 27.31 -4.88 -11.26
N TRP A 164 28.35 -4.40 -11.94
CA TRP A 164 29.55 -3.88 -11.32
C TRP A 164 29.84 -2.45 -11.77
N TRP A 165 30.51 -1.69 -10.91
CA TRP A 165 31.01 -0.36 -11.22
C TRP A 165 32.52 -0.34 -11.08
N VAL A 166 33.24 -0.02 -12.15
CA VAL A 166 34.71 0.04 -12.16
C VAL A 166 35.21 1.47 -12.29
N CYS A 167 36.15 1.86 -11.43
CA CYS A 167 36.82 3.16 -11.43
C CYS A 167 38.21 3.02 -12.03
N GLN A 168 38.36 3.37 -13.31
CA GLN A 168 39.58 3.08 -14.05
C GLN A 168 40.55 4.26 -14.18
N GLY A 169 40.11 5.49 -13.88
CA GLY A 169 40.97 6.68 -13.90
C GLY A 169 41.85 6.75 -15.16
N THR A 170 43.17 6.75 -14.97
CA THR A 170 44.18 6.82 -16.05
C THR A 170 44.33 5.53 -16.87
N SER A 171 43.94 4.37 -16.33
CA SER A 171 43.99 3.07 -17.02
C SER A 171 42.82 2.79 -17.96
N TYR A 172 41.82 3.67 -18.02
CA TYR A 172 40.60 3.44 -18.82
C TYR A 172 40.92 3.13 -20.30
N ASN A 173 41.75 3.95 -20.94
CA ASN A 173 42.01 3.82 -22.38
C ASN A 173 42.80 2.56 -22.74
N SER A 174 43.81 2.19 -21.94
CA SER A 174 44.61 0.98 -22.18
C SER A 174 43.80 -0.29 -21.94
N GLN A 175 43.02 -0.33 -20.85
CA GLN A 175 42.15 -1.46 -20.52
C GLN A 175 41.02 -1.63 -21.55
N LYS A 176 40.44 -0.53 -22.04
CA LYS A 176 39.46 -0.56 -23.13
C LYS A 176 40.04 -1.08 -24.44
N GLN A 177 41.24 -0.66 -24.84
CA GLN A 177 41.88 -1.11 -26.09
C GLN A 177 42.14 -2.61 -26.11
N GLU A 178 42.43 -3.19 -24.95
CA GLU A 178 42.68 -4.63 -24.82
C GLU A 178 41.43 -5.44 -24.46
N GLY A 179 40.32 -4.79 -24.11
CA GLY A 179 39.08 -5.46 -23.71
C GLY A 179 39.22 -6.22 -22.39
N ILE A 180 39.89 -5.63 -21.40
CA ILE A 180 40.19 -6.29 -20.12
C ILE A 180 39.95 -5.40 -18.92
N LEU A 181 39.71 -6.03 -17.76
CA LEU A 181 39.90 -5.44 -16.45
C LEU A 181 41.02 -6.16 -15.72
N TRP A 182 41.84 -5.42 -14.99
CA TRP A 182 42.95 -6.02 -14.25
C TRP A 182 43.18 -5.31 -12.92
N ALA A 183 43.37 -6.11 -11.87
CA ALA A 183 43.73 -5.63 -10.53
C ALA A 183 44.73 -6.57 -9.84
N PRO A 184 45.66 -6.06 -9.03
CA PRO A 184 46.67 -6.89 -8.36
C PRO A 184 46.04 -7.73 -7.23
N LEU A 185 46.68 -8.86 -6.90
CA LEU A 185 46.21 -9.73 -5.81
C LEU A 185 46.49 -9.12 -4.42
N LYS A 186 47.55 -8.33 -4.29
CA LYS A 186 47.96 -7.69 -3.04
C LYS A 186 48.42 -6.26 -3.29
N ASP A 187 48.33 -5.44 -2.26
CA ASP A 187 48.88 -4.09 -2.23
C ASP A 187 50.37 -4.13 -1.92
N SER A 188 51.03 -2.98 -1.99
CA SER A 188 52.46 -2.84 -1.66
C SER A 188 52.82 -3.22 -0.22
N ARG A 189 51.83 -3.52 0.63
CA ARG A 189 51.97 -3.97 2.02
C ARG A 189 51.59 -5.45 2.20
N GLY A 190 51.36 -6.18 1.11
CA GLY A 190 51.01 -7.60 1.11
C GLY A 190 49.59 -7.93 1.54
N LYS A 191 48.69 -6.94 1.64
CA LYS A 191 47.26 -7.12 1.96
C LYS A 191 46.43 -7.15 0.69
N THR A 192 45.36 -7.93 0.69
CA THR A 192 44.38 -7.93 -0.40
C THR A 192 43.23 -6.99 -0.04
N PRO A 193 43.13 -5.80 -0.65
CA PRO A 193 42.03 -4.89 -0.41
C PRO A 193 40.73 -5.45 -1.01
N HIS A 194 39.61 -5.20 -0.33
CA HIS A 194 38.32 -5.78 -0.67
C HIS A 194 37.93 -5.58 -2.15
N HIS A 195 38.10 -4.39 -2.70
CA HIS A 195 37.72 -4.06 -4.09
C HIS A 195 38.54 -4.80 -5.17
N TRP A 196 39.70 -5.37 -4.83
CA TRP A 196 40.46 -6.25 -5.75
C TRP A 196 40.10 -7.71 -5.52
N GLU A 197 39.69 -8.03 -4.29
CA GLU A 197 39.15 -9.32 -3.98
C GLU A 197 37.84 -9.59 -4.72
N THR A 198 36.97 -8.58 -4.83
CA THR A 198 35.66 -8.67 -5.51
C THR A 198 35.77 -9.12 -6.97
N MET A 199 36.91 -8.90 -7.64
CA MET A 199 37.12 -9.39 -9.02
C MET A 199 36.92 -10.90 -9.15
N LYS A 200 37.14 -11.68 -8.09
CA LYS A 200 36.93 -13.15 -8.10
C LYS A 200 35.46 -13.54 -8.28
N ASP A 201 34.55 -12.63 -7.96
CA ASP A 201 33.11 -12.85 -7.94
C ASP A 201 32.47 -12.41 -9.28
N VAL A 202 33.27 -11.95 -10.24
CA VAL A 202 32.83 -11.56 -11.59
C VAL A 202 32.69 -12.80 -12.47
N GLU A 203 31.47 -13.01 -12.99
CA GLU A 203 31.10 -14.17 -13.81
C GLU A 203 30.90 -13.78 -15.28
N VAL A 204 30.87 -14.79 -16.17
CA VAL A 204 30.55 -14.58 -17.58
C VAL A 204 29.13 -14.00 -17.70
N ASN A 205 28.93 -13.04 -18.60
CA ASN A 205 27.70 -12.27 -18.83
C ASN A 205 27.39 -11.15 -17.82
N ASP A 206 28.19 -10.96 -16.78
CA ASP A 206 28.03 -9.81 -15.89
C ASP A 206 28.18 -8.47 -16.65
N ILE A 207 27.53 -7.42 -16.12
CA ILE A 207 27.54 -6.07 -16.68
C ILE A 207 28.49 -5.19 -15.88
N ILE A 208 29.35 -4.42 -16.56
CA ILE A 208 30.30 -3.52 -15.89
C ILE A 208 30.16 -2.09 -16.42
N LEU A 209 29.87 -1.15 -15.52
CA LEU A 209 29.84 0.29 -15.80
C LEU A 209 31.23 0.89 -15.59
N HIS A 210 31.75 1.59 -16.60
CA HIS A 210 33.11 2.14 -16.59
C HIS A 210 33.13 3.62 -16.28
N TYR A 211 33.59 3.96 -15.08
CA TYR A 211 33.77 5.32 -14.60
C TYR A 211 35.22 5.80 -14.78
N SER A 212 35.38 6.96 -15.41
CA SER A 212 36.67 7.64 -15.50
C SER A 212 36.50 9.15 -15.72
N ASN A 213 37.34 9.95 -15.08
CA ASN A 213 37.40 11.42 -15.24
C ASN A 213 36.03 12.10 -15.13
N GLY A 214 35.30 11.85 -14.03
CA GLY A 214 34.05 12.53 -13.71
C GLY A 214 32.79 11.96 -14.35
N ALA A 215 32.88 10.97 -15.25
CA ALA A 215 31.73 10.45 -15.99
C ALA A 215 31.78 8.93 -16.18
N LEU A 216 30.61 8.33 -16.38
CA LEU A 216 30.48 7.02 -17.00
C LEU A 216 30.72 7.14 -18.50
N ARG A 217 31.65 6.34 -19.02
CA ARG A 217 32.12 6.47 -20.41
C ARG A 217 31.83 5.25 -21.27
N ALA A 218 31.68 4.10 -20.65
CA ALA A 218 31.38 2.85 -21.33
C ALA A 218 30.63 1.90 -20.40
N VAL A 219 30.07 0.87 -21.01
CA VAL A 219 29.54 -0.31 -20.35
C VAL A 219 30.11 -1.55 -21.06
N SER A 220 30.37 -2.63 -20.34
CA SER A 220 30.86 -3.87 -20.96
C SER A 220 30.13 -5.10 -20.46
N GLN A 221 30.15 -6.15 -21.28
CA GLN A 221 29.74 -7.49 -20.91
C GLN A 221 30.97 -8.36 -20.66
N VAL A 222 30.95 -9.13 -19.57
CA VAL A 222 32.06 -10.04 -19.24
C VAL A 222 32.03 -11.27 -20.16
N GLN A 223 33.15 -11.52 -20.84
CA GLN A 223 33.33 -12.64 -21.76
C GLN A 223 34.07 -13.81 -21.10
N ALA A 224 34.92 -13.55 -20.11
CA ALA A 224 35.60 -14.58 -19.33
C ALA A 224 35.76 -14.14 -17.87
N ALA A 225 35.41 -15.05 -16.95
CA ALA A 225 35.53 -14.84 -15.52
C ALA A 225 36.98 -14.58 -15.08
N ALA A 226 37.15 -14.06 -13.86
CA ALA A 226 38.46 -13.67 -13.38
C ALA A 226 39.44 -14.84 -13.25
N VAL A 227 40.58 -14.72 -13.94
CA VAL A 227 41.70 -15.67 -13.86
C VAL A 227 42.96 -14.97 -13.37
N GLU A 228 43.75 -15.68 -12.57
CA GLU A 228 45.05 -15.17 -12.13
C GLU A 228 46.02 -15.13 -13.33
N ARG A 229 46.49 -13.93 -13.65
CA ARG A 229 47.36 -13.66 -14.79
C ARG A 229 48.40 -12.60 -14.43
N PRO A 230 49.57 -12.64 -15.09
CA PRO A 230 50.54 -11.58 -14.95
C PRO A 230 49.97 -10.24 -15.46
N LYS A 231 50.52 -9.14 -14.96
CA LYS A 231 50.15 -7.78 -15.36
C LYS A 231 50.33 -7.61 -16.88
N PRO A 232 49.29 -7.16 -17.61
CA PRO A 232 49.38 -6.86 -19.03
C PRO A 232 50.47 -5.83 -19.35
N ALA A 233 51.13 -5.98 -20.50
CA ALA A 233 52.19 -5.07 -20.93
C ALA A 233 51.70 -3.62 -21.11
N SER A 234 50.42 -3.44 -21.44
CA SER A 234 49.72 -2.14 -21.54
C SER A 234 49.54 -1.39 -20.22
N LEU A 235 49.76 -2.05 -19.08
CA LEU A 235 49.67 -1.48 -17.73
C LEU A 235 51.05 -1.39 -17.06
N SER A 236 52.13 -1.41 -17.85
CA SER A 236 53.52 -1.35 -17.38
C SER A 236 53.82 -0.13 -16.51
N ASP A 237 53.18 1.01 -16.81
CA ASP A 237 53.44 2.29 -16.16
C ASP A 237 52.79 2.44 -14.78
N GLN A 238 51.98 1.45 -14.36
CA GLN A 238 51.34 1.43 -13.05
C GLN A 238 52.20 0.65 -12.05
N GLN A 239 52.40 1.24 -10.85
CA GLN A 239 53.11 0.65 -9.70
C GLN A 239 52.30 -0.47 -9.01
N TRP A 240 51.73 -1.37 -9.80
CA TRP A 240 51.01 -2.56 -9.33
C TRP A 240 51.88 -3.80 -9.47
N GLU A 241 51.67 -4.77 -8.58
CA GLU A 241 52.40 -6.04 -8.53
C GLU A 241 52.29 -6.82 -9.86
N GLU A 242 53.21 -7.75 -10.11
CA GLU A 242 53.23 -8.47 -11.38
C GLU A 242 52.13 -9.53 -11.51
N THR A 243 51.49 -9.95 -10.42
CA THR A 243 50.43 -10.97 -10.45
C THR A 243 49.09 -10.37 -9.99
N GLY A 244 48.06 -10.55 -10.81
CA GLY A 244 46.74 -10.00 -10.58
C GLY A 244 45.63 -10.89 -11.13
N ARG A 245 44.39 -10.42 -11.00
CA ARG A 245 43.24 -11.04 -11.67
C ARG A 245 42.95 -10.27 -12.95
N LEU A 246 42.71 -11.02 -14.02
CA LEU A 246 42.29 -10.51 -15.31
C LEU A 246 40.88 -11.00 -15.62
N VAL A 247 40.00 -10.08 -15.99
CA VAL A 247 38.67 -10.34 -16.54
C VAL A 247 38.67 -9.87 -17.99
N VAL A 248 38.11 -10.66 -18.89
CA VAL A 248 37.95 -10.27 -20.30
C VAL A 248 36.55 -9.70 -20.49
N THR A 249 36.45 -8.53 -21.12
CA THR A 249 35.22 -7.75 -21.24
C THR A 249 35.07 -7.16 -22.64
N GLU A 250 33.85 -7.15 -23.17
CA GLU A 250 33.54 -6.49 -24.44
C GLU A 250 32.99 -5.07 -24.18
N TYR A 251 33.76 -4.04 -24.55
CA TYR A 251 33.44 -2.64 -24.27
C TYR A 251 32.47 -2.02 -25.28
N HIS A 252 31.53 -1.23 -24.78
CA HIS A 252 30.63 -0.40 -25.56
C HIS A 252 30.62 1.03 -25.03
N ASP A 253 30.84 2.00 -25.92
CA ASP A 253 30.89 3.42 -25.54
C ASP A 253 29.52 4.00 -25.23
N LEU A 254 29.46 4.80 -24.17
CA LEU A 254 28.31 5.63 -23.83
C LEU A 254 28.55 7.04 -24.40
N ASN A 255 27.82 7.40 -25.45
CA ASN A 255 27.95 8.67 -26.14
C ASN A 255 26.58 9.40 -26.28
N PRO A 256 26.34 10.51 -25.56
CA PRO A 256 27.31 11.24 -24.73
C PRO A 256 27.66 10.51 -23.42
N PRO A 257 28.87 10.75 -22.85
CA PRO A 257 29.22 10.20 -21.55
C PRO A 257 28.36 10.83 -20.45
N ILE A 258 28.04 10.06 -19.40
CA ILE A 258 27.08 10.45 -18.35
C ILE A 258 27.84 11.05 -17.17
N PRO A 259 27.69 12.37 -16.90
CA PRO A 259 28.39 13.01 -15.79
C PRO A 259 27.91 12.47 -14.45
N LEU A 260 28.82 12.31 -13.49
CA LEU A 260 28.47 11.84 -12.15
C LEU A 260 27.47 12.76 -11.46
N GLU A 261 27.57 14.07 -11.69
CA GLU A 261 26.70 15.08 -11.10
C GLU A 261 25.22 14.90 -11.50
N ALA A 262 24.96 14.27 -12.65
CA ALA A 262 23.60 14.01 -13.14
C ALA A 262 22.90 12.85 -12.41
N ILE A 263 23.66 11.97 -11.75
CA ILE A 263 23.16 10.71 -11.17
C ILE A 263 23.51 10.54 -9.68
N SER A 264 24.44 11.30 -9.13
CA SER A 264 25.00 11.06 -7.80
C SER A 264 24.01 11.22 -6.65
N GLN A 265 23.09 12.17 -6.73
CA GLN A 265 22.09 12.41 -5.68
C GLN A 265 21.05 11.27 -5.62
N ASP A 266 20.59 10.81 -6.79
CA ASP A 266 19.64 9.70 -6.87
C ASP A 266 20.29 8.38 -6.43
N LEU A 267 21.55 8.13 -6.85
CA LEU A 267 22.30 6.95 -6.42
C LEU A 267 22.63 6.96 -4.91
N LEU A 268 22.72 8.12 -4.28
CA LEU A 268 22.99 8.25 -2.84
C LEU A 268 21.81 7.78 -1.99
N GLN A 269 20.58 7.89 -2.51
CA GLN A 269 19.36 7.44 -1.83
C GLN A 269 19.24 5.91 -1.76
N LEU A 270 19.91 5.18 -2.66
CA LEU A 270 19.86 3.72 -2.71
C LEU A 270 20.66 3.03 -1.60
N HIS A 271 21.52 3.75 -0.87
CA HIS A 271 22.31 3.21 0.25
C HIS A 271 23.09 1.90 -0.03
N ILE A 272 23.53 1.69 -1.28
CA ILE A 272 24.23 0.47 -1.74
C ILE A 272 25.41 0.13 -0.84
N ALA A 273 25.35 -1.02 -0.17
CA ALA A 273 26.40 -1.47 0.74
C ALA A 273 27.74 -1.68 0.01
N LYS A 274 28.79 -0.94 0.44
CA LYS A 274 30.11 -0.91 -0.23
C LYS A 274 30.03 -0.50 -1.71
N GLY A 275 29.01 0.26 -2.11
CA GLY A 275 28.82 0.73 -3.48
C GLY A 275 29.82 1.81 -3.91
N PRO A 276 29.70 2.30 -5.15
CA PRO A 276 30.64 3.26 -5.73
C PRO A 276 30.50 4.68 -5.19
N ILE A 277 29.35 5.06 -4.61
CA ILE A 277 29.07 6.44 -4.16
C ILE A 277 29.28 6.57 -2.64
N ASN A 278 29.89 7.67 -2.21
CA ASN A 278 30.17 8.01 -0.83
C ASN A 278 29.04 8.89 -0.22
N LYS A 279 29.06 9.12 1.10
CA LYS A 279 28.01 9.87 1.82
C LYS A 279 27.83 11.33 1.40
N ILE A 280 28.74 11.89 0.62
CA ILE A 280 28.68 13.27 0.13
C ILE A 280 28.42 13.34 -1.39
N GLY A 281 28.06 12.22 -2.03
CA GLY A 281 27.74 12.15 -3.47
C GLY A 281 28.96 12.07 -4.40
N GLY A 282 30.17 11.87 -3.86
CA GLY A 282 31.38 11.59 -4.63
C GLY A 282 31.63 10.09 -4.79
N VAL A 283 32.68 9.70 -5.53
CA VAL A 283 33.04 8.28 -5.72
C VAL A 283 33.93 7.79 -4.56
N ASN A 284 33.68 6.58 -4.07
CA ASN A 284 34.51 5.90 -3.07
C ASN A 284 35.90 5.56 -3.64
N GLN A 285 36.93 5.58 -2.79
CA GLN A 285 38.26 5.15 -3.21
C GLN A 285 38.31 3.63 -3.38
N GLY A 286 38.45 3.18 -4.62
CA GLY A 286 38.56 1.77 -4.96
C GLY A 286 38.49 1.50 -6.45
N TYR A 287 38.73 0.24 -6.83
CA TYR A 287 38.75 -0.18 -8.23
C TYR A 287 37.41 -0.72 -8.70
N LEU A 288 36.92 -1.83 -8.12
CA LEU A 288 35.66 -2.48 -8.50
C LEU A 288 34.68 -2.49 -7.32
N PHE A 289 33.45 -2.04 -7.57
CA PHE A 289 32.37 -1.98 -6.60
C PHE A 289 31.16 -2.79 -7.08
N PRO A 290 30.43 -3.47 -6.18
CA PRO A 290 29.11 -3.99 -6.51
C PRO A 290 28.15 -2.84 -6.84
N PHE A 291 27.23 -3.09 -7.76
CA PHE A 291 26.20 -2.17 -8.19
C PHE A 291 24.86 -2.90 -8.32
N THR A 292 23.76 -2.17 -8.47
CA THR A 292 22.40 -2.73 -8.40
C THR A 292 21.63 -2.46 -9.69
N LEU A 293 20.60 -3.29 -9.92
CA LEU A 293 19.69 -3.12 -11.07
C LEU A 293 18.98 -1.77 -11.00
N GLN A 294 18.42 -1.43 -9.85
CA GLN A 294 17.82 -0.11 -9.60
C GLN A 294 18.80 1.04 -9.88
N GLY A 295 20.07 0.88 -9.49
CA GLY A 295 21.12 1.84 -9.79
C GLY A 295 21.35 2.00 -11.30
N LEU A 296 21.43 0.89 -12.04
CA LEU A 296 21.56 0.89 -13.50
C LEU A 296 20.35 1.56 -14.17
N SER A 297 19.12 1.25 -13.74
CA SER A 297 17.90 1.86 -14.26
C SER A 297 17.84 3.36 -14.02
N ILE A 298 18.26 3.85 -12.85
CA ILE A 298 18.37 5.30 -12.58
C ILE A 298 19.35 5.96 -13.56
N VAL A 299 20.52 5.35 -13.76
CA VAL A 299 21.54 5.88 -14.68
C VAL A 299 21.01 5.93 -16.11
N GLN A 300 20.33 4.88 -16.59
CA GLN A 300 19.70 4.83 -17.92
C GLN A 300 18.59 5.88 -18.06
N ASN A 301 17.70 6.00 -17.07
CA ASN A 301 16.60 6.96 -17.08
C ASN A 301 17.05 8.42 -17.06
N LYS A 302 18.17 8.72 -16.39
CA LYS A 302 18.77 10.07 -16.36
C LYS A 302 19.61 10.35 -17.61
N SER A 303 19.85 9.35 -18.45
CA SER A 303 20.69 9.43 -19.64
C SER A 303 19.95 9.10 -20.94
N LYS A 304 18.66 9.48 -21.07
CA LYS A 304 17.81 9.18 -22.25
C LYS A 304 18.40 9.55 -23.61
N GLY A 305 19.36 10.49 -23.67
CA GLY A 305 20.07 10.88 -24.88
C GLY A 305 21.28 10.00 -25.24
N THR A 306 21.60 8.99 -24.43
CA THR A 306 22.75 8.10 -24.58
C THR A 306 22.27 6.72 -25.00
N PRO A 307 22.72 6.15 -26.11
CA PRO A 307 22.34 4.80 -26.52
C PRO A 307 23.01 3.76 -25.63
N TRP A 308 22.24 2.76 -25.20
CA TRP A 308 22.69 1.65 -24.37
C TRP A 308 22.68 0.35 -25.18
N PRO A 309 23.70 -0.53 -25.03
CA PRO A 309 23.70 -1.84 -25.69
C PRO A 309 22.58 -2.76 -25.20
N GLU A 310 22.09 -3.63 -26.06
CA GLU A 310 20.98 -4.56 -25.77
C GLU A 310 21.24 -5.45 -24.54
N PHE A 311 22.46 -5.92 -24.31
CA PHE A 311 22.77 -6.73 -23.12
C PHE A 311 22.67 -5.97 -21.79
N THR A 312 22.66 -4.63 -21.85
CA THR A 312 22.46 -3.72 -20.69
C THR A 312 21.03 -3.28 -20.53
N LEU A 313 20.24 -3.42 -21.61
CA LEU A 313 18.81 -3.60 -21.53
C LEU A 313 18.62 -5.03 -21.01
N LEU A 314 19.02 -5.24 -19.74
CA LEU A 314 18.37 -6.26 -18.94
C LEU A 314 16.92 -6.01 -19.24
N SER A 315 16.28 -7.03 -19.85
CA SER A 315 14.88 -7.03 -20.28
C SER A 315 14.22 -6.02 -19.42
N GLU A 316 13.64 -4.99 -20.07
CA GLU A 316 12.88 -3.95 -19.40
C GLU A 316 12.42 -4.56 -18.08
N VAL A 317 12.46 -3.81 -16.99
CA VAL A 317 11.26 -3.95 -16.21
C VAL A 317 10.16 -3.61 -17.26
N GLU A 318 9.69 -4.55 -18.11
CA GLU A 318 8.63 -5.45 -17.74
C GLU A 318 8.36 -5.05 -16.28
N GLU A 319 7.71 -3.88 -16.15
CA GLU A 319 6.30 -3.94 -15.94
C GLU A 319 5.92 -5.34 -16.37
N VAL A 320 6.03 -6.26 -15.43
CA VAL A 320 5.09 -7.30 -15.39
C VAL A 320 3.79 -6.44 -15.47
N GLU A 321 3.28 -6.07 -16.66
CA GLU A 321 2.71 -7.03 -17.60
C GLU A 321 2.88 -8.48 -17.09
N GLU A 322 2.56 -8.69 -15.80
CA GLU A 322 1.39 -9.42 -15.45
C GLU A 322 0.49 -8.93 -16.59
N GLU A 323 0.31 -9.78 -17.59
CA GLU A 323 -1.03 -10.33 -17.66
C GLU A 323 -1.51 -10.37 -16.20
N VAL A 324 -2.06 -9.24 -15.78
CA VAL A 324 -3.17 -9.17 -14.90
C VAL A 324 -4.13 -9.94 -15.78
N GLU A 325 -4.00 -11.27 -15.79
CA GLU A 325 -5.10 -12.09 -15.39
C GLU A 325 -5.77 -11.21 -14.35
N LEU A 326 -6.86 -10.63 -14.84
CA LEU A 326 -7.88 -10.02 -14.03
C LEU A 326 -8.31 -11.17 -13.11
N VAL A 327 -7.46 -11.49 -12.14
CA VAL A 327 -7.81 -12.19 -10.93
C VAL A 327 -8.60 -11.12 -10.21
N THR A 328 -9.81 -10.92 -10.71
CA THR A 328 -10.91 -10.42 -9.91
C THR A 328 -10.91 -11.33 -8.70
N LEU A 329 -10.81 -10.75 -7.50
CA LEU A 329 -11.18 -11.47 -6.29
C LEU A 329 -12.45 -12.24 -6.61
N SER A 330 -12.41 -13.55 -6.40
CA SER A 330 -13.57 -14.39 -6.62
C SER A 330 -14.72 -13.87 -5.75
N ASP A 331 -15.94 -14.11 -6.21
CA ASP A 331 -17.13 -13.67 -5.49
C ASP A 331 -17.20 -14.31 -4.08
N GLU A 332 -16.58 -15.48 -3.93
CA GLU A 332 -16.44 -16.22 -2.67
C GLU A 332 -15.43 -15.56 -1.72
N GLU A 333 -14.26 -15.14 -2.22
CA GLU A 333 -13.27 -14.38 -1.44
C GLU A 333 -13.84 -13.05 -0.95
N THR A 334 -14.66 -12.38 -1.78
CA THR A 334 -15.30 -11.11 -1.40
C THR A 334 -16.23 -11.29 -0.18
N LYS A 335 -17.07 -12.33 -0.20
CA LYS A 335 -17.94 -12.65 0.95
C LYS A 335 -17.12 -13.01 2.19
N ALA A 336 -16.07 -13.82 2.03
CA ALA A 336 -15.20 -14.22 3.13
C ALA A 336 -14.53 -12.99 3.78
N HIS A 337 -13.96 -12.08 2.99
CA HIS A 337 -13.36 -10.85 3.50
C HIS A 337 -14.38 -9.95 4.21
N LEU A 338 -15.61 -9.83 3.71
CA LEU A 338 -16.67 -9.09 4.41
C LEU A 338 -17.02 -9.70 5.77
N GLN A 339 -17.02 -11.03 5.88
CA GLN A 339 -17.24 -11.69 7.17
C GLN A 339 -16.08 -11.42 8.12
N VAL A 340 -14.83 -11.49 7.64
CA VAL A 340 -13.65 -11.13 8.43
C VAL A 340 -13.73 -9.69 8.95
N VAL A 341 -14.13 -8.74 8.09
CA VAL A 341 -14.32 -7.34 8.50
C VAL A 341 -15.37 -7.21 9.59
N LYS A 342 -16.52 -7.88 9.45
CA LYS A 342 -17.56 -7.87 10.49
C LYS A 342 -17.08 -8.47 11.80
N SER A 343 -16.39 -9.61 11.75
CA SER A 343 -15.84 -10.27 12.93
C SER A 343 -14.79 -9.40 13.62
N TYR A 344 -13.90 -8.76 12.86
CA TYR A 344 -12.93 -7.81 13.41
C TYR A 344 -13.64 -6.66 14.16
N ILE A 345 -14.61 -6.01 13.50
CA ILE A 345 -15.38 -4.92 14.11
C ILE A 345 -16.08 -5.36 15.41
N GLN A 346 -16.65 -6.57 15.42
CA GLN A 346 -17.29 -7.15 16.60
C GLN A 346 -16.30 -7.42 17.73
N GLN A 347 -15.11 -7.97 17.42
CA GLN A 347 -14.03 -8.19 18.39
C GLN A 347 -13.51 -6.89 19.00
N GLN A 348 -13.55 -5.78 18.27
CA GLN A 348 -13.21 -4.45 18.77
C GLN A 348 -14.33 -3.85 19.67
N GLY A 349 -15.40 -4.60 19.92
CA GLY A 349 -16.50 -4.24 20.79
C GLY A 349 -17.56 -3.34 20.13
N PHE A 350 -17.52 -3.17 18.81
CA PHE A 350 -18.50 -2.39 18.06
C PHE A 350 -19.53 -3.29 17.39
N THR A 351 -20.81 -2.96 17.54
CA THR A 351 -21.87 -3.64 16.79
C THR A 351 -22.70 -2.62 16.03
N TYR A 352 -22.94 -2.90 14.74
CA TYR A 352 -23.68 -2.03 13.85
C TYR A 352 -24.98 -2.69 13.39
N PRO A 353 -25.99 -1.89 12.96
CA PRO A 353 -27.20 -2.42 12.36
C PRO A 353 -26.93 -3.37 11.19
N GLU A 354 -27.86 -4.31 10.99
CA GLU A 354 -27.82 -5.26 9.88
C GLU A 354 -27.67 -4.54 8.53
N LEU A 355 -26.90 -5.14 7.62
CA LEU A 355 -26.57 -4.63 6.28
C LEU A 355 -25.72 -3.34 6.24
N LEU A 356 -25.39 -2.70 7.37
CA LEU A 356 -24.64 -1.44 7.33
C LEU A 356 -23.23 -1.60 6.75
N ILE A 357 -22.53 -2.68 7.12
CA ILE A 357 -21.16 -2.96 6.64
C ILE A 357 -21.18 -3.30 5.15
N GLU A 358 -22.14 -4.12 4.71
CA GLU A 358 -22.34 -4.45 3.30
C GLU A 358 -22.69 -3.21 2.48
N ASN A 359 -23.55 -2.34 3.03
CA ASN A 359 -23.90 -1.08 2.41
C ASN A 359 -22.68 -0.16 2.27
N PHE A 360 -21.86 -0.06 3.33
CA PHE A 360 -20.64 0.73 3.31
C PHE A 360 -19.63 0.21 2.27
N TYR A 361 -19.42 -1.11 2.23
CA TYR A 361 -18.58 -1.78 1.24
C TYR A 361 -19.09 -1.55 -0.19
N LEU A 362 -20.36 -1.83 -0.47
CA LEU A 362 -20.95 -1.64 -1.80
C LEU A 362 -20.87 -0.17 -2.24
N SER A 363 -20.99 0.76 -1.29
CA SER A 363 -20.85 2.19 -1.54
C SER A 363 -19.45 2.57 -1.96
N LEU A 364 -18.41 2.08 -1.27
CA LEU A 364 -17.00 2.29 -1.63
C LEU A 364 -16.65 1.63 -2.96
N LYS A 365 -17.13 0.40 -3.18
CA LYS A 365 -16.91 -0.33 -4.43
C LYS A 365 -17.53 0.33 -5.65
N THR A 366 -18.68 0.97 -5.44
CA THR A 366 -19.39 1.68 -6.50
C THR A 366 -18.72 3.01 -6.82
N LYS A 367 -18.31 3.77 -5.81
CA LYS A 367 -17.58 5.03 -5.96
C LYS A 367 -16.59 5.24 -4.82
N PRO A 368 -15.38 5.74 -5.11
CA PRO A 368 -14.35 5.95 -4.09
C PRO A 368 -14.61 7.17 -3.21
N PHE A 369 -15.85 7.69 -3.16
CA PHE A 369 -16.25 8.80 -2.31
C PHE A 369 -17.57 8.50 -1.59
N VAL A 370 -17.52 8.43 -0.27
CA VAL A 370 -18.67 8.14 0.60
C VAL A 370 -18.81 9.23 1.67
N ILE A 371 -20.03 9.54 2.07
CA ILE A 371 -20.34 10.49 3.14
C ILE A 371 -21.15 9.73 4.20
N LEU A 372 -20.70 9.77 5.45
CA LEU A 372 -21.43 9.27 6.60
C LEU A 372 -22.07 10.43 7.35
N ALA A 373 -23.39 10.44 7.44
CA ALA A 373 -24.14 11.54 8.03
C ALA A 373 -24.99 11.06 9.21
N GLY A 374 -24.84 11.68 10.37
CA GLY A 374 -25.59 11.30 11.56
C GLY A 374 -25.32 12.23 12.73
N ILE A 375 -26.00 12.00 13.85
CA ILE A 375 -25.81 12.79 15.08
C ILE A 375 -24.35 12.70 15.56
N SER A 376 -23.85 13.73 16.26
CA SER A 376 -22.52 13.65 16.85
C SER A 376 -22.40 12.51 17.87
N GLY A 377 -21.20 11.94 18.02
CA GLY A 377 -20.94 10.84 18.95
C GLY A 377 -21.51 9.48 18.53
N THR A 378 -22.04 9.34 17.31
CA THR A 378 -22.60 8.06 16.85
C THR A 378 -21.55 7.03 16.39
N GLY A 379 -20.26 7.38 16.36
CA GLY A 379 -19.20 6.45 15.97
C GLY A 379 -18.95 6.38 14.46
N LYS A 380 -19.34 7.41 13.69
CA LYS A 380 -19.07 7.52 12.24
C LYS A 380 -17.58 7.37 11.90
N THR A 381 -16.73 8.17 12.54
CA THR A 381 -15.26 8.12 12.35
C THR A 381 -14.72 6.76 12.76
N LYS A 382 -15.28 6.16 13.81
CA LYS A 382 -14.88 4.84 14.29
C LYS A 382 -15.24 3.73 13.30
N LEU A 383 -16.42 3.76 12.67
CA LEU A 383 -16.78 2.81 11.61
C LEU A 383 -15.74 2.84 10.48
N ILE A 384 -15.32 4.02 10.04
CA ILE A 384 -14.34 4.16 8.95
C ILE A 384 -12.99 3.60 9.39
N GLN A 385 -12.55 3.95 10.60
CA GLN A 385 -11.30 3.47 11.17
C GLN A 385 -11.29 1.95 11.31
N GLU A 386 -12.29 1.36 11.96
CA GLU A 386 -12.39 -0.10 12.17
C GLU A 386 -12.47 -0.86 10.84
N PHE A 387 -13.22 -0.33 9.87
CA PHE A 387 -13.29 -0.93 8.54
C PHE A 387 -11.95 -0.84 7.80
N ALA A 388 -11.20 0.25 7.93
CA ALA A 388 -9.88 0.40 7.33
C ALA A 388 -8.85 -0.53 8.01
N GLU A 389 -8.85 -0.60 9.34
CA GLU A 389 -7.95 -1.46 10.13
C GLU A 389 -8.20 -2.95 9.85
N ALA A 390 -9.47 -3.36 9.69
CA ALA A 390 -9.82 -4.70 9.25
C ALA A 390 -9.26 -5.08 7.86
N LEU A 391 -8.85 -4.09 7.07
CA LEU A 391 -8.21 -4.23 5.76
C LEU A 391 -6.71 -3.91 5.80
N GLY A 392 -6.13 -3.77 6.99
CA GLY A 392 -4.71 -3.52 7.22
C GLY A 392 -4.29 -2.06 7.06
N ALA A 393 -5.25 -1.16 6.80
CA ALA A 393 -4.99 0.26 6.65
C ALA A 393 -5.11 0.98 8.01
N THR A 394 -3.98 1.39 8.56
CA THR A 394 -3.91 1.99 9.91
C THR A 394 -3.29 3.38 9.88
N GLU A 395 -3.42 4.15 10.95
CA GLU A 395 -2.69 5.42 11.10
C GLU A 395 -1.18 5.19 11.17
N ALA A 396 -0.75 4.11 11.83
CA ALA A 396 0.66 3.81 12.08
C ALA A 396 1.45 3.51 10.79
N ASN A 397 0.81 2.89 9.81
CA ASN A 397 1.41 2.64 8.49
C ASN A 397 1.09 3.73 7.45
N GLY A 398 0.36 4.79 7.84
CA GLY A 398 0.01 5.92 6.98
C GLY A 398 -1.07 5.63 5.93
N GLN A 399 -1.72 4.47 5.97
CA GLN A 399 -2.78 4.11 5.02
C GLN A 399 -4.15 4.63 5.44
N PHE A 400 -4.38 4.89 6.72
CA PHE A 400 -5.53 5.67 7.18
C PHE A 400 -5.08 7.07 7.58
N THR A 401 -5.67 8.10 6.99
CA THR A 401 -5.36 9.50 7.29
C THR A 401 -6.63 10.26 7.67
N LEU A 402 -6.68 10.71 8.93
CA LEU A 402 -7.73 11.60 9.43
C LEU A 402 -7.36 13.07 9.18
N ILE A 403 -8.24 13.79 8.47
CA ILE A 403 -8.09 15.20 8.13
C ILE A 403 -9.29 15.97 8.70
N PRO A 404 -9.14 16.66 9.83
CA PRO A 404 -10.20 17.52 10.36
C PRO A 404 -10.37 18.76 9.46
N VAL A 405 -11.58 18.96 8.96
CA VAL A 405 -11.92 20.13 8.13
C VAL A 405 -12.05 21.36 9.01
N ARG A 406 -11.59 22.51 8.51
CA ARG A 406 -11.68 23.78 9.23
C ARG A 406 -12.70 24.71 8.59
N PRO A 407 -13.43 25.52 9.37
CA PRO A 407 -14.46 26.44 8.84
C PRO A 407 -13.93 27.49 7.86
N ASP A 408 -12.64 27.83 7.93
CA ASP A 408 -11.99 28.83 7.09
C ASP A 408 -11.53 28.31 5.72
N TRP A 409 -11.73 27.02 5.44
CA TRP A 409 -11.38 26.41 4.15
C TRP A 409 -12.31 26.91 3.03
N ASN A 410 -11.75 27.74 2.14
CA ASN A 410 -12.47 28.35 1.02
C ASN A 410 -11.92 27.91 -0.36
N ASP A 411 -10.80 27.20 -0.39
CA ASP A 411 -10.17 26.71 -1.61
C ASP A 411 -9.33 25.45 -1.32
N PRO A 412 -8.83 24.74 -2.34
CA PRO A 412 -8.13 23.46 -2.16
C PRO A 412 -6.74 23.54 -1.52
N SER A 413 -6.21 24.74 -1.22
CA SER A 413 -4.81 24.94 -0.80
C SER A 413 -4.44 24.18 0.47
N ASP A 414 -5.32 24.12 1.47
CA ASP A 414 -5.03 23.40 2.72
C ASP A 414 -4.96 21.88 2.52
N LEU A 415 -5.72 21.36 1.56
CA LEU A 415 -5.82 19.93 1.28
C LEU A 415 -4.71 19.47 0.33
N ILE A 416 -4.59 20.13 -0.83
CA ILE A 416 -3.66 19.79 -1.92
C ILE A 416 -2.30 20.47 -1.71
N GLY A 417 -2.29 21.75 -1.35
CA GLY A 417 -1.07 22.54 -1.20
C GLY A 417 -1.10 23.84 -1.99
N TYR A 418 -0.14 24.72 -1.72
CA TYR A 418 -0.05 26.04 -2.35
C TYR A 418 1.40 26.44 -2.64
N LYS A 419 1.61 27.36 -3.59
CA LYS A 419 2.93 27.99 -3.79
C LYS A 419 3.07 29.16 -2.82
N ASP A 420 4.11 29.15 -2.01
CA ASP A 420 4.42 30.27 -1.11
C ASP A 420 4.97 31.48 -1.88
N LEU A 421 5.19 32.61 -1.19
CA LEU A 421 5.70 33.84 -1.79
C LEU A 421 7.10 33.69 -2.43
N SER A 422 7.84 32.63 -2.08
CA SER A 422 9.14 32.31 -2.69
C SER A 422 9.01 31.49 -3.98
N GLY A 423 7.79 31.10 -4.35
CA GLY A 423 7.50 30.20 -5.47
C GLY A 423 7.64 28.71 -5.12
N THR A 424 7.96 28.38 -3.87
CA THR A 424 8.12 26.99 -3.42
C THR A 424 6.75 26.38 -3.14
N PHE A 425 6.47 25.20 -3.73
CA PHE A 425 5.23 24.49 -3.46
C PHE A 425 5.26 23.80 -2.08
N ARG A 426 4.29 24.15 -1.24
CA ARG A 426 4.04 23.54 0.07
C ARG A 426 2.95 22.50 -0.10
N ARG A 427 3.32 21.22 0.07
CA ARG A 427 2.40 20.09 -0.01
C ARG A 427 1.37 20.14 1.11
N GLY A 428 0.09 19.98 0.75
CA GLY A 428 -0.98 19.72 1.70
C GLY A 428 -0.99 18.25 2.13
N LYS A 429 -1.78 17.93 3.17
CA LYS A 429 -1.85 16.57 3.73
C LYS A 429 -2.23 15.53 2.68
N LEU A 430 -3.17 15.85 1.80
CA LEU A 430 -3.63 14.93 0.76
C LEU A 430 -2.50 14.60 -0.23
N THR A 431 -1.70 15.59 -0.63
CA THR A 431 -0.62 15.38 -1.61
C THR A 431 0.42 14.38 -1.12
N TYR A 432 0.78 14.39 0.17
CA TYR A 432 1.67 13.37 0.74
C TYR A 432 1.08 11.97 0.63
N VAL A 433 -0.21 11.81 0.95
CA VAL A 433 -0.89 10.51 0.86
C VAL A 433 -0.96 10.04 -0.59
N LEU A 434 -1.31 10.92 -1.53
CA LEU A 434 -1.34 10.60 -2.96
C LEU A 434 0.05 10.22 -3.49
N GLU A 435 1.12 10.91 -3.06
CA GLU A 435 2.50 10.56 -3.44
C GLU A 435 2.86 9.13 -3.00
N ILE A 436 2.56 8.78 -1.75
CA ILE A 436 2.87 7.47 -1.15
C ILE A 436 2.01 6.38 -1.79
N ALA A 437 0.69 6.61 -1.93
CA ALA A 437 -0.24 5.67 -2.53
C ALA A 437 0.06 5.39 -4.01
N SER A 438 0.63 6.37 -4.73
CA SER A 438 1.03 6.22 -6.14
C SER A 438 2.32 5.42 -6.34
N ALA A 439 3.10 5.14 -5.29
CA ALA A 439 4.34 4.37 -5.41
C ALA A 439 4.05 2.92 -5.81
N SER A 440 4.90 2.31 -6.64
CA SER A 440 4.70 0.97 -7.19
C SER A 440 4.48 -0.09 -6.12
N GLU A 441 5.22 -0.03 -5.01
CA GLU A 441 5.10 -0.94 -3.87
C GLU A 441 3.79 -0.81 -3.07
N ASN A 442 3.00 0.25 -3.32
CA ASN A 442 1.80 0.58 -2.57
C ASN A 442 0.51 0.46 -3.37
N GLN A 443 0.58 0.24 -4.68
CA GLN A 443 -0.59 0.20 -5.58
C GLN A 443 -1.63 -0.87 -5.18
N ARG A 444 -1.20 -1.94 -4.50
CA ARG A 444 -2.09 -3.01 -4.02
C ARG A 444 -2.67 -2.76 -2.62
N LYS A 445 -2.26 -1.71 -1.92
CA LYS A 445 -2.67 -1.41 -0.53
C LYS A 445 -3.75 -0.33 -0.52
N PRO A 446 -4.87 -0.49 0.20
CA PRO A 446 -5.92 0.52 0.24
C PRO A 446 -5.49 1.72 1.11
N TYR A 447 -5.82 2.92 0.67
CA TYR A 447 -5.60 4.16 1.42
C TYR A 447 -6.94 4.85 1.68
N PHE A 448 -7.21 5.13 2.95
CA PHE A 448 -8.44 5.75 3.43
C PHE A 448 -8.17 7.17 3.89
N ILE A 449 -8.92 8.12 3.34
CA ILE A 449 -8.83 9.53 3.68
C ILE A 449 -10.14 9.95 4.31
N CYS A 450 -10.11 10.09 5.63
CA CYS A 450 -11.28 10.48 6.43
C CYS A 450 -11.29 12.01 6.61
N LEU A 451 -12.21 12.69 5.94
CA LEU A 451 -12.47 14.11 6.11
C LEU A 451 -13.47 14.31 7.25
N ASP A 452 -12.96 14.67 8.42
CA ASP A 452 -13.79 14.78 9.62
C ASP A 452 -14.54 16.11 9.64
N GLU A 453 -15.84 16.04 9.95
CA GLU A 453 -16.78 17.16 9.94
C GLU A 453 -16.73 17.95 8.62
N MET A 454 -16.85 17.21 7.52
CA MET A 454 -16.65 17.68 6.15
C MET A 454 -17.50 18.91 5.80
N ASN A 455 -18.66 19.07 6.44
CA ASN A 455 -19.63 20.14 6.24
C ASN A 455 -19.37 21.43 7.06
N LEU A 456 -18.30 21.50 7.85
CA LEU A 456 -17.90 22.74 8.54
C LEU A 456 -17.55 23.87 7.56
N ALA A 457 -17.02 23.50 6.38
CA ALA A 457 -16.80 24.39 5.26
C ALA A 457 -17.63 23.93 4.05
N ARG A 458 -17.81 24.82 3.08
CA ARG A 458 -18.51 24.48 1.83
C ARG A 458 -17.67 23.51 1.01
N VAL A 459 -18.07 22.24 1.00
CA VAL A 459 -17.35 21.16 0.33
C VAL A 459 -17.08 21.45 -1.14
N GLU A 460 -18.01 22.07 -1.86
CA GLU A 460 -17.81 22.42 -3.26
C GLU A 460 -16.74 23.49 -3.51
N HIS A 461 -16.19 24.13 -2.48
CA HIS A 461 -15.12 25.12 -2.58
C HIS A 461 -13.75 24.47 -2.39
N TYR A 462 -13.47 23.89 -1.22
CA TYR A 462 -12.16 23.30 -0.96
C TYR A 462 -11.94 21.92 -1.62
N PHE A 463 -13.02 21.21 -1.94
CA PHE A 463 -12.98 19.88 -2.56
C PHE A 463 -13.32 19.91 -4.06
N SER A 464 -13.43 21.12 -4.66
CA SER A 464 -13.89 21.31 -6.05
C SER A 464 -13.10 20.55 -7.09
N ASP A 465 -11.78 20.54 -6.92
CA ASP A 465 -10.83 20.05 -7.92
C ASP A 465 -10.82 18.53 -7.90
N LEU A 466 -10.80 17.94 -6.71
CA LEU A 466 -10.92 16.50 -6.51
C LEU A 466 -12.25 15.96 -7.03
N LEU A 467 -13.37 16.65 -6.79
CA LEU A 467 -14.66 16.29 -7.39
C LEU A 467 -14.64 16.33 -8.92
N SER A 468 -13.83 17.20 -9.51
CA SER A 468 -13.70 17.31 -10.96
C SER A 468 -12.79 16.22 -11.52
N ILE A 469 -11.70 15.90 -10.82
CA ILE A 469 -10.72 14.88 -11.19
C ILE A 469 -11.30 13.46 -11.02
N LEU A 470 -12.12 13.21 -10.01
CA LEU A 470 -12.83 11.93 -9.87
C LEU A 470 -13.73 11.61 -11.08
N GLU A 471 -14.11 12.61 -11.88
CA GLU A 471 -14.93 12.41 -13.08
C GLU A 471 -14.12 12.08 -14.33
N THR A 472 -12.79 12.15 -14.24
CA THR A 472 -11.88 11.88 -15.37
C THR A 472 -11.33 10.45 -15.34
N GLN A 473 -11.85 9.62 -14.41
CA GLN A 473 -11.57 8.20 -14.30
C GLN A 473 -11.76 7.51 -15.65
N ARG A 474 -10.71 6.82 -16.09
CA ARG A 474 -10.68 6.05 -17.33
C ARG A 474 -9.82 4.81 -17.14
N TRP A 475 -10.09 3.80 -17.95
CA TRP A 475 -9.23 2.64 -18.07
C TRP A 475 -7.98 3.01 -18.89
N GLN A 476 -6.81 2.72 -18.34
CA GLN A 476 -5.54 2.76 -19.03
C GLN A 476 -4.73 1.54 -18.55
N GLU A 477 -4.28 0.70 -19.47
CA GLU A 477 -3.45 -0.49 -19.16
C GLU A 477 -4.04 -1.36 -18.02
N GLY A 478 -5.36 -1.60 -18.07
CA GLY A 478 -6.05 -2.44 -17.08
C GLY A 478 -6.26 -1.82 -15.70
N ARG A 479 -5.93 -0.53 -15.52
CA ARG A 479 -6.08 0.21 -14.25
C ARG A 479 -6.94 1.46 -14.42
N ILE A 480 -7.50 1.94 -13.31
CA ILE A 480 -8.24 3.20 -13.28
C ILE A 480 -7.24 4.33 -13.01
N VAL A 481 -7.14 5.25 -13.96
CA VAL A 481 -6.34 6.47 -13.83
C VAL A 481 -7.23 7.71 -13.92
N THR A 482 -6.79 8.80 -13.30
CA THR A 482 -7.43 10.12 -13.41
C THR A 482 -6.49 11.13 -14.05
N ASP A 483 -7.04 12.30 -14.37
CA ASP A 483 -6.25 13.50 -14.64
C ASP A 483 -5.45 13.93 -13.41
N THR A 484 -4.45 14.78 -13.67
CA THR A 484 -3.47 15.24 -12.68
C THR A 484 -4.12 16.14 -11.62
N VAL A 485 -3.90 15.80 -10.34
CA VAL A 485 -4.19 16.63 -9.16
C VAL A 485 -3.02 17.58 -8.89
N VAL A 486 -1.79 17.06 -8.92
CA VAL A 486 -0.56 17.81 -8.63
C VAL A 486 0.41 17.64 -9.79
N ALA A 487 0.84 18.76 -10.36
CA ALA A 487 1.63 18.77 -11.58
C ALA A 487 3.12 18.53 -11.32
N GLU A 488 3.83 18.11 -12.37
CA GLU A 488 5.27 17.83 -12.32
C GLU A 488 6.11 19.02 -11.82
N ASP A 489 5.74 20.25 -12.14
CA ASP A 489 6.44 21.46 -11.67
C ASP A 489 6.34 21.68 -10.15
N GLN A 490 5.39 21.03 -9.48
CA GLN A 490 5.13 21.16 -8.06
C GLN A 490 5.83 20.06 -7.24
N VAL A 491 5.84 18.83 -7.74
CA VAL A 491 6.29 17.65 -6.99
C VAL A 491 7.24 16.72 -7.76
N GLY A 492 7.69 17.11 -8.96
CA GLY A 492 8.65 16.35 -9.78
C GLY A 492 8.04 15.21 -10.58
N ARG A 493 6.72 15.02 -10.53
CA ARG A 493 5.94 14.11 -11.39
C ARG A 493 4.47 14.52 -11.41
N ASN A 494 3.72 14.09 -12.42
CA ASN A 494 2.27 14.26 -12.44
C ASN A 494 1.60 13.20 -11.55
N ILE A 495 0.77 13.64 -10.61
CA ILE A 495 0.08 12.77 -9.65
C ILE A 495 -1.42 12.96 -9.80
N GLY A 496 -2.13 11.89 -10.18
CA GLY A 496 -3.59 11.82 -10.16
C GLY A 496 -4.13 11.29 -8.83
N ILE A 497 -5.40 10.88 -8.80
CA ILE A 497 -6.00 10.09 -7.71
C ILE A 497 -5.80 8.61 -8.07
N PRO A 498 -4.96 7.85 -7.35
CA PRO A 498 -4.80 6.41 -7.57
C PRO A 498 -6.08 5.62 -7.30
N GLU A 499 -6.26 4.49 -7.97
CA GLU A 499 -7.44 3.63 -7.82
C GLU A 499 -7.58 3.00 -6.42
N ASN A 500 -6.48 2.93 -5.66
CA ASN A 500 -6.43 2.42 -4.30
C ASN A 500 -6.70 3.49 -3.21
N VAL A 501 -7.12 4.71 -3.59
CA VAL A 501 -7.43 5.80 -2.64
C VAL A 501 -8.95 6.01 -2.52
N PHE A 502 -9.44 6.01 -1.28
CA PHE A 502 -10.86 6.15 -0.95
C PHE A 502 -11.08 7.37 -0.03
N PHE A 503 -12.02 8.23 -0.40
CA PHE A 503 -12.42 9.41 0.37
C PHE A 503 -13.69 9.11 1.16
N ILE A 504 -13.68 9.40 2.46
CA ILE A 504 -14.85 9.29 3.31
C ILE A 504 -15.02 10.57 4.11
N GLY A 505 -16.18 11.21 4.02
CA GLY A 505 -16.51 12.41 4.80
C GLY A 505 -17.46 12.09 5.95
N THR A 506 -17.22 12.61 7.15
CA THR A 506 -18.18 12.55 8.25
C THR A 506 -18.97 13.86 8.34
N VAL A 507 -20.27 13.76 8.68
CA VAL A 507 -21.20 14.89 8.73
C VAL A 507 -22.04 14.79 9.98
N ASN A 508 -22.12 15.89 10.72
CA ASN A 508 -23.00 16.06 11.88
C ASN A 508 -24.34 16.66 11.43
N MET A 509 -25.44 15.98 11.74
CA MET A 509 -26.83 16.30 11.28
C MET A 509 -27.60 17.20 12.24
N ASP A 510 -27.15 17.29 13.49
CA ASP A 510 -27.70 18.08 14.60
C ASP A 510 -27.39 19.58 14.48
N GLU A 511 -26.25 19.94 13.87
CA GLU A 511 -25.77 21.32 13.79
C GLU A 511 -25.57 21.84 12.35
N THR A 512 -26.05 21.13 11.31
CA THR A 512 -25.61 21.28 9.91
C THR A 512 -25.35 22.73 9.46
N THR A 513 -24.07 23.06 9.24
CA THR A 513 -23.62 24.43 8.95
C THR A 513 -23.81 24.82 7.47
N HIS A 514 -23.52 23.91 6.54
CA HIS A 514 -23.71 24.11 5.10
C HIS A 514 -24.35 22.90 4.42
N PRO A 515 -25.46 23.07 3.66
CA PRO A 515 -26.07 21.98 2.91
C PRO A 515 -25.22 21.56 1.72
N PHE A 516 -25.24 20.27 1.38
CA PHE A 516 -24.50 19.76 0.22
C PHE A 516 -25.15 20.17 -1.10
N SER A 517 -24.31 20.66 -2.03
CA SER A 517 -24.74 20.89 -3.41
C SER A 517 -24.98 19.59 -4.18
N LYS A 518 -25.84 19.63 -5.20
CA LYS A 518 -26.06 18.49 -6.11
C LYS A 518 -24.76 17.99 -6.75
N LYS A 519 -23.78 18.89 -6.96
CA LYS A 519 -22.45 18.55 -7.50
C LYS A 519 -21.73 17.54 -6.61
N VAL A 520 -21.82 17.70 -5.29
CA VAL A 520 -21.23 16.75 -4.32
C VAL A 520 -22.04 15.45 -4.28
N LEU A 521 -23.37 15.55 -4.18
CA LEU A 521 -24.26 14.39 -4.07
C LEU A 521 -24.28 13.48 -5.31
N ASP A 522 -23.97 13.99 -6.49
CA ASP A 522 -23.82 13.18 -7.70
C ASP A 522 -22.56 12.28 -7.66
N ARG A 523 -21.58 12.65 -6.84
CA ARG A 523 -20.24 12.03 -6.77
C ARG A 523 -20.04 11.15 -5.55
N ALA A 524 -20.81 11.37 -4.49
CA ALA A 524 -20.74 10.60 -3.25
C ALA A 524 -21.92 9.64 -3.05
N ASN A 525 -21.70 8.50 -2.40
CA ASN A 525 -22.76 7.78 -1.69
C ASN A 525 -22.97 8.43 -0.31
N THR A 526 -24.21 8.54 0.16
CA THR A 526 -24.49 9.21 1.45
C THR A 526 -25.23 8.27 2.39
N ILE A 527 -24.56 7.77 3.42
CA ILE A 527 -25.12 6.79 4.35
C ILE A 527 -25.54 7.51 5.63
N GLU A 528 -26.81 7.37 5.98
CA GLU A 528 -27.37 7.90 7.22
C GLU A 528 -27.06 6.95 8.38
N PHE A 529 -26.39 7.47 9.41
CA PHE A 529 -25.92 6.75 10.59
C PHE A 529 -26.66 7.28 11.83
N ASN A 530 -27.92 6.86 12.00
CA ASN A 530 -28.81 7.39 13.05
C ASN A 530 -29.35 6.35 14.04
N HIS A 531 -29.10 5.05 13.80
CA HIS A 531 -29.58 3.99 14.68
C HIS A 531 -28.39 3.23 15.26
N ILE A 532 -28.06 3.52 16.52
CA ILE A 532 -27.11 2.72 17.31
C ILE A 532 -27.93 1.92 18.31
N GLN A 533 -27.68 0.61 18.37
CA GLN A 533 -28.22 -0.24 19.41
C GLN A 533 -27.24 -0.23 20.58
N LEU A 534 -27.56 0.53 21.63
CA LEU A 534 -26.72 0.64 22.83
C LEU A 534 -26.84 -0.58 23.76
N ASP A 535 -27.86 -1.39 23.57
CA ASP A 535 -28.19 -2.58 24.35
C ASP A 535 -27.66 -3.88 23.72
N ASN A 536 -26.86 -3.78 22.65
CA ASN A 536 -26.28 -4.92 21.98
C ASN A 536 -24.89 -5.27 22.57
N PHE A 537 -24.88 -6.16 23.55
CA PHE A 537 -23.67 -6.59 24.26
C PHE A 537 -22.98 -7.80 23.61
N SER A 538 -23.52 -8.38 22.53
CA SER A 538 -23.01 -9.64 21.99
C SER A 538 -21.53 -9.56 21.59
N GLY A 539 -21.11 -8.43 20.98
CA GLY A 539 -19.70 -8.20 20.63
C GLY A 539 -18.80 -8.02 21.85
N LEU A 540 -19.31 -7.46 22.95
CA LEU A 540 -18.55 -7.27 24.19
C LEU A 540 -18.39 -8.59 24.97
N GLU A 541 -19.40 -9.46 24.94
CA GLU A 541 -19.31 -10.79 25.54
C GLU A 541 -18.32 -11.68 24.76
N GLU A 542 -18.35 -11.64 23.43
CA GLU A 542 -17.38 -12.34 22.58
C GLU A 542 -15.96 -11.78 22.74
N ALA A 543 -15.79 -10.46 22.73
CA ALA A 543 -14.48 -9.81 22.96
C ALA A 543 -13.92 -10.09 24.36
N ALA A 544 -14.78 -10.20 25.39
CA ALA A 544 -14.38 -10.57 26.75
C ALA A 544 -14.03 -12.06 26.90
N MET A 545 -14.51 -12.92 25.99
CA MET A 545 -14.26 -14.36 25.97
C MET A 545 -13.14 -14.77 25.00
N SER A 546 -12.78 -13.93 24.04
CA SER A 546 -11.62 -14.13 23.19
C SER A 546 -10.35 -13.88 23.98
N ASN A 547 -9.48 -14.89 24.10
CA ASN A 547 -8.09 -14.64 24.48
C ASN A 547 -7.47 -13.76 23.38
N GLU A 548 -6.64 -12.78 23.76
CA GLU A 548 -5.79 -12.00 22.85
C GLU A 548 -4.78 -12.93 22.16
N GLU A 549 -5.25 -13.77 21.24
CA GLU A 549 -4.41 -14.42 20.24
C GLU A 549 -4.39 -13.48 19.04
N GLU A 550 -3.21 -12.94 18.71
CA GLU A 550 -3.00 -12.18 17.47
C GLU A 550 -3.31 -13.10 16.28
N GLN A 551 -4.56 -13.07 15.80
CA GLN A 551 -4.92 -13.71 14.55
C GLN A 551 -4.23 -12.95 13.41
N GLU A 552 -3.36 -13.64 12.67
CA GLU A 552 -2.74 -13.11 11.46
C GLU A 552 -3.82 -13.00 10.37
N TYR A 553 -4.42 -11.80 10.25
CA TYR A 553 -5.38 -11.52 9.19
C TYR A 553 -4.63 -11.31 7.87
N LEU A 554 -4.83 -12.20 6.89
CA LEU A 554 -4.45 -11.91 5.51
C LEU A 554 -5.36 -10.79 4.98
N TYR A 555 -4.84 -9.57 4.98
CA TYR A 555 -5.59 -8.42 4.50
C TYR A 555 -5.83 -8.48 2.99
N PRO A 556 -7.06 -8.22 2.52
CA PRO A 556 -7.32 -8.13 1.10
C PRO A 556 -6.57 -6.95 0.47
N THR A 557 -6.21 -7.11 -0.80
CA THR A 557 -5.66 -5.99 -1.59
C THR A 557 -6.73 -4.92 -1.86
N ALA A 558 -6.30 -3.72 -2.26
CA ALA A 558 -7.18 -2.62 -2.65
C ALA A 558 -8.24 -3.01 -3.70
N ARG A 559 -7.99 -4.05 -4.51
CA ARG A 559 -8.94 -4.60 -5.50
C ARG A 559 -10.28 -5.01 -4.89
N PHE A 560 -10.32 -5.33 -3.60
CA PHE A 560 -11.55 -5.59 -2.86
C PHE A 560 -12.54 -4.41 -3.00
N LEU A 561 -12.03 -3.18 -2.91
CA LEU A 561 -12.81 -1.95 -2.95
C LEU A 561 -12.80 -1.25 -4.32
N ILE A 562 -11.93 -1.64 -5.25
CA ILE A 562 -11.89 -1.02 -6.58
C ILE A 562 -13.13 -1.43 -7.39
N SER A 563 -13.71 -0.47 -8.13
CA SER A 563 -14.83 -0.71 -9.03
C SER A 563 -14.39 -1.52 -10.24
N ASN A 564 -15.18 -2.52 -10.63
CA ASN A 564 -15.03 -3.27 -11.87
C ASN A 564 -15.62 -2.52 -13.09
N TYR A 565 -16.40 -1.46 -12.88
CA TYR A 565 -17.10 -0.73 -13.95
C TYR A 565 -16.95 0.79 -13.76
N LEU A 566 -16.75 1.53 -14.87
CA LEU A 566 -16.71 3.00 -14.86
C LEU A 566 -17.94 3.60 -15.55
N GLN A 567 -18.41 2.98 -16.63
CA GLN A 567 -19.58 3.40 -17.41
C GLN A 567 -20.59 2.27 -17.53
N LEU A 568 -21.89 2.59 -17.60
CA LEU A 568 -22.94 1.55 -17.65
C LEU A 568 -22.77 0.57 -18.83
N LYS A 569 -22.16 1.01 -19.93
CA LYS A 569 -21.86 0.17 -21.09
C LYS A 569 -20.93 -1.00 -20.73
N ASP A 570 -20.04 -0.82 -19.75
CA ASP A 570 -19.04 -1.79 -19.33
C ASP A 570 -19.73 -3.03 -18.71
N ALA A 571 -20.88 -2.83 -18.05
CA ALA A 571 -21.65 -3.89 -17.40
C ALA A 571 -22.90 -4.33 -18.18
N TYR A 572 -23.24 -3.63 -19.28
CA TYR A 572 -24.56 -3.78 -19.92
C TYR A 572 -24.80 -5.17 -20.50
N THR A 573 -23.80 -5.75 -21.15
CA THR A 573 -23.92 -7.05 -21.83
C THR A 573 -24.17 -8.17 -20.82
N GLU A 574 -23.45 -8.15 -19.70
CA GLU A 574 -23.49 -9.19 -18.67
C GLU A 574 -24.71 -9.06 -17.76
N TYR A 575 -25.09 -7.83 -17.36
CA TYR A 575 -26.14 -7.57 -16.36
C TYR A 575 -27.39 -6.88 -16.93
N LYS A 576 -27.70 -7.12 -18.22
CA LYS A 576 -28.80 -6.47 -18.93
C LYS A 576 -30.12 -6.47 -18.17
N GLY A 577 -30.49 -7.61 -17.59
CA GLY A 577 -31.76 -7.76 -16.85
C GLY A 577 -31.85 -6.83 -15.63
N ILE A 578 -30.82 -6.85 -14.78
CA ILE A 578 -30.73 -6.01 -13.57
C ILE A 578 -30.72 -4.53 -13.95
N ILE A 579 -29.97 -4.17 -14.99
CA ILE A 579 -29.89 -2.78 -15.44
C ILE A 579 -31.25 -2.29 -15.94
N GLN A 580 -31.92 -3.06 -16.79
CA GLN A 580 -33.23 -2.67 -17.33
C GLN A 580 -34.30 -2.55 -16.23
N SER A 581 -34.35 -3.50 -15.29
CA SER A 581 -35.30 -3.43 -14.16
C SER A 581 -35.01 -2.23 -13.26
N THR A 582 -33.74 -1.98 -12.93
CA THR A 582 -33.30 -0.86 -12.10
C THR A 582 -33.63 0.48 -12.74
N VAL A 583 -33.25 0.66 -14.02
CA VAL A 583 -33.53 1.89 -14.78
C VAL A 583 -35.03 2.12 -14.88
N SER A 584 -35.85 1.07 -15.06
CA SER A 584 -37.31 1.21 -15.06
C SER A 584 -37.86 1.78 -13.75
N GLN A 585 -37.35 1.33 -12.59
CA GLN A 585 -37.72 1.90 -11.29
C GLN A 585 -37.23 3.34 -11.14
N LEU A 586 -35.99 3.62 -11.55
CA LEU A 586 -35.43 4.97 -11.51
C LEU A 586 -36.21 5.95 -12.39
N VAL A 587 -36.71 5.55 -13.56
CA VAL A 587 -37.55 6.41 -14.41
C VAL A 587 -38.81 6.82 -13.66
N LYS A 588 -39.48 5.89 -12.97
CA LYS A 588 -40.68 6.21 -12.16
C LYS A 588 -40.36 7.20 -11.04
N ILE A 589 -39.27 6.98 -10.31
CA ILE A 589 -38.79 7.90 -9.27
C ILE A 589 -38.47 9.27 -9.88
N ASN A 590 -37.81 9.30 -11.03
CA ASN A 590 -37.38 10.55 -11.67
C ASN A 590 -38.58 11.41 -12.08
N THR A 591 -39.65 10.79 -12.60
CA THR A 591 -40.91 11.48 -12.92
C THR A 591 -41.52 12.15 -11.69
N ILE A 592 -41.40 11.54 -10.50
CA ILE A 592 -41.87 12.16 -9.24
C ILE A 592 -41.00 13.38 -8.89
N LEU A 593 -39.67 13.27 -9.02
CA LEU A 593 -38.72 14.32 -8.64
C LEU A 593 -38.70 15.55 -9.57
N GLU A 594 -39.26 15.44 -10.78
CA GLU A 594 -39.25 16.50 -11.80
C GLU A 594 -39.91 17.79 -11.31
N SER A 595 -40.99 17.70 -10.52
CA SER A 595 -41.76 18.86 -10.03
C SER A 595 -40.95 19.79 -9.14
N ILE A 596 -39.95 19.27 -8.43
CA ILE A 596 -39.04 20.03 -7.56
C ILE A 596 -37.64 20.21 -8.19
N HIS A 597 -37.50 19.87 -9.47
CA HIS A 597 -36.23 19.88 -10.21
C HIS A 597 -35.10 19.09 -9.51
N ALA A 598 -35.45 18.01 -8.81
CA ALA A 598 -34.51 17.13 -8.10
C ALA A 598 -34.18 15.85 -8.88
N HIS A 599 -34.52 15.81 -10.17
CA HIS A 599 -34.25 14.69 -11.05
C HIS A 599 -32.77 14.29 -11.08
N VAL A 600 -32.52 13.01 -11.34
CA VAL A 600 -31.19 12.40 -11.33
C VAL A 600 -30.66 12.22 -12.75
N GLY A 601 -29.35 12.46 -12.91
CA GLY A 601 -28.65 12.28 -14.18
C GLY A 601 -28.05 10.89 -14.36
N PHE A 602 -27.33 10.70 -15.47
CA PHE A 602 -26.69 9.43 -15.83
C PHE A 602 -25.71 8.91 -14.78
N ARG A 603 -24.96 9.79 -14.10
CA ARG A 603 -24.00 9.40 -13.05
C ARG A 603 -24.66 8.68 -11.89
N VAL A 604 -25.81 9.18 -11.46
CA VAL A 604 -26.57 8.58 -10.36
C VAL A 604 -27.19 7.27 -10.81
N ARG A 605 -27.75 7.23 -12.02
CA ARG A 605 -28.25 5.99 -12.65
C ARG A 605 -27.18 4.90 -12.66
N ASP A 606 -26.00 5.22 -13.15
CA ASP A 606 -24.89 4.27 -13.31
C ASP A 606 -24.42 3.77 -11.93
N SER A 607 -24.26 4.69 -10.97
CA SER A 607 -23.94 4.35 -9.58
C SER A 607 -24.95 3.38 -8.96
N ILE A 608 -26.25 3.63 -9.10
CA ILE A 608 -27.29 2.75 -8.54
C ILE A 608 -27.28 1.38 -9.24
N CYS A 609 -27.04 1.36 -10.55
CA CYS A 609 -26.93 0.10 -11.30
C CYS A 609 -25.71 -0.71 -10.84
N PHE A 610 -24.53 -0.09 -10.70
CA PHE A 610 -23.32 -0.78 -10.24
C PHE A 610 -23.49 -1.32 -8.82
N TYR A 611 -24.09 -0.54 -7.91
CA TYR A 611 -24.41 -1.00 -6.57
C TYR A 611 -25.27 -2.28 -6.59
N LEU A 612 -26.34 -2.29 -7.38
CA LEU A 612 -27.24 -3.44 -7.50
C LEU A 612 -26.60 -4.64 -8.21
N ILE A 613 -25.70 -4.39 -9.17
CA ILE A 613 -24.92 -5.43 -9.84
C ILE A 613 -23.97 -6.10 -8.83
N TYR A 614 -23.18 -5.33 -8.10
CA TYR A 614 -22.29 -5.86 -7.06
C TYR A 614 -23.07 -6.60 -5.97
N ASN A 615 -24.22 -6.05 -5.56
CA ASN A 615 -25.08 -6.75 -4.62
C ASN A 615 -25.55 -8.12 -5.14
N ALA A 616 -26.03 -8.18 -6.39
CA ALA A 616 -26.49 -9.43 -6.99
C ALA A 616 -25.35 -10.43 -7.14
N ARG A 617 -24.20 -9.98 -7.65
CA ARG A 617 -22.98 -10.77 -7.83
C ARG A 617 -22.49 -11.38 -6.52
N PHE A 618 -22.40 -10.58 -5.46
CA PHE A 618 -21.93 -11.01 -4.15
C PHE A 618 -23.05 -11.46 -3.21
N SER A 619 -24.30 -11.56 -3.67
CA SER A 619 -25.48 -12.01 -2.90
C SER A 619 -25.54 -11.46 -1.46
N LEU A 620 -25.32 -10.15 -1.28
CA LEU A 620 -25.17 -9.57 0.06
C LEU A 620 -26.53 -9.26 0.72
N MET A 621 -27.51 -8.83 -0.07
CA MET A 621 -28.88 -8.55 0.36
C MET A 621 -29.86 -8.76 -0.80
N THR A 622 -31.15 -8.74 -0.52
CA THR A 622 -32.18 -8.82 -1.57
C THR A 622 -32.13 -7.58 -2.48
N THR A 623 -32.62 -7.72 -3.71
CA THR A 623 -32.67 -6.59 -4.67
C THR A 623 -33.51 -5.42 -4.14
N ASP A 624 -34.60 -5.70 -3.42
CA ASP A 624 -35.47 -4.67 -2.87
C ASP A 624 -34.80 -3.95 -1.69
N GLU A 625 -34.07 -4.65 -0.80
CA GLU A 625 -33.26 -4.02 0.26
C GLU A 625 -32.15 -3.13 -0.31
N ALA A 626 -31.44 -3.62 -1.32
CA ALA A 626 -30.38 -2.85 -1.97
C ALA A 626 -30.94 -1.58 -2.65
N LEU A 627 -32.11 -1.68 -3.29
CA LEU A 627 -32.76 -0.53 -3.91
C LEU A 627 -33.31 0.45 -2.86
N ASP A 628 -33.87 -0.04 -1.75
CA ASP A 628 -34.30 0.78 -0.61
C ASP A 628 -33.14 1.64 -0.08
N LEU A 629 -31.97 1.02 0.14
CA LEU A 629 -30.75 1.71 0.54
C LEU A 629 -30.29 2.72 -0.51
N GLN A 630 -30.34 2.40 -1.81
CA GLN A 630 -29.94 3.35 -2.85
C GLN A 630 -30.89 4.54 -3.00
N ILE A 631 -32.19 4.35 -2.76
CA ILE A 631 -33.15 5.46 -2.70
C ILE A 631 -32.80 6.40 -1.53
N MET A 632 -32.52 5.84 -0.36
CA MET A 632 -32.05 6.58 0.81
C MET A 632 -30.76 7.35 0.55
N GLN A 633 -29.79 6.77 -0.17
CA GLN A 633 -28.45 7.36 -0.34
C GLN A 633 -28.30 8.32 -1.51
N LYS A 634 -29.11 8.17 -2.57
CA LYS A 634 -28.96 8.95 -3.82
C LYS A 634 -30.13 9.84 -4.16
N ILE A 635 -31.33 9.50 -3.68
CA ILE A 635 -32.57 10.18 -4.04
C ILE A 635 -33.00 11.13 -2.93
N LEU A 636 -33.27 10.59 -1.74
CA LEU A 636 -33.80 11.38 -0.63
C LEU A 636 -32.91 12.57 -0.19
N PRO A 637 -31.57 12.51 -0.25
CA PRO A 637 -30.71 13.62 0.15
C PRO A 637 -30.86 14.88 -0.71
N ARG A 638 -31.55 14.77 -1.86
CA ARG A 638 -31.86 15.87 -2.77
C ARG A 638 -33.16 16.59 -2.42
N ILE A 639 -33.96 16.02 -1.52
CA ILE A 639 -35.28 16.53 -1.17
C ILE A 639 -35.14 17.44 0.04
N GLN A 640 -35.41 18.73 -0.18
CA GLN A 640 -35.47 19.74 0.86
C GLN A 640 -36.39 20.89 0.43
N GLY A 641 -37.03 21.53 1.39
CA GLY A 641 -37.87 22.70 1.15
C GLY A 641 -39.09 22.78 2.08
N ASN A 642 -39.91 23.79 1.81
CA ASN A 642 -41.10 24.14 2.58
C ASN A 642 -42.37 24.29 1.74
N ASN A 643 -42.34 23.91 0.46
CA ASN A 643 -43.44 24.13 -0.47
C ASN A 643 -44.35 22.90 -0.62
N SER A 644 -45.54 23.12 -1.15
CA SER A 644 -46.53 22.06 -1.40
C SER A 644 -46.06 21.01 -2.40
N GLU A 645 -45.19 21.38 -3.35
CA GLU A 645 -44.62 20.44 -4.31
C GLU A 645 -43.69 19.43 -3.63
N VAL A 646 -42.88 19.86 -2.65
CA VAL A 646 -42.05 18.97 -1.83
C VAL A 646 -42.92 18.01 -1.03
N LYS A 647 -44.02 18.49 -0.45
CA LYS A 647 -45.00 17.62 0.25
C LYS A 647 -45.54 16.54 -0.69
N LYS A 648 -45.96 16.93 -1.89
CA LYS A 648 -46.47 16.01 -2.92
C LYS A 648 -45.43 14.97 -3.32
N VAL A 649 -44.18 15.37 -3.54
CA VAL A 649 -43.06 14.47 -3.86
C VAL A 649 -42.83 13.45 -2.74
N ILE A 650 -42.80 13.89 -1.48
CA ILE A 650 -42.62 13.00 -0.32
C ILE A 650 -43.74 11.97 -0.25
N ILE A 651 -45.00 12.40 -0.45
CA ILE A 651 -46.17 11.52 -0.48
C ILE A 651 -46.08 10.51 -1.63
N GLU A 652 -45.74 10.95 -2.84
CA GLU A 652 -45.63 10.06 -4.02
C GLU A 652 -44.51 9.03 -3.85
N LEU A 653 -43.36 9.42 -3.29
CA LEU A 653 -42.27 8.50 -2.96
C LEU A 653 -42.66 7.54 -1.83
N LEU A 654 -43.46 7.98 -0.86
CA LEU A 654 -43.94 7.12 0.22
C LEU A 654 -44.91 6.07 -0.32
N LEU A 655 -45.83 6.44 -1.22
CA LEU A 655 -46.71 5.47 -1.88
C LEU A 655 -45.91 4.48 -2.74
N PHE A 656 -44.86 4.97 -3.42
CA PHE A 656 -43.94 4.13 -4.16
C PHE A 656 -43.20 3.13 -3.25
N SER A 657 -42.77 3.54 -2.05
CA SER A 657 -42.08 2.65 -1.10
C SER A 657 -42.96 1.60 -0.46
N LEU A 658 -44.27 1.85 -0.38
CA LEU A 658 -45.23 0.88 0.13
C LEU A 658 -45.49 -0.26 -0.86
N ASN A 659 -45.84 0.07 -2.11
CA ASN A 659 -46.42 -0.90 -3.06
C ASN A 659 -45.66 -1.00 -4.41
N GLY A 660 -44.56 -0.25 -4.60
CA GLY A 660 -43.80 -0.21 -5.87
C GLY A 660 -44.52 0.45 -7.04
N SER A 661 -45.63 1.14 -6.79
CA SER A 661 -46.48 1.78 -7.79
C SER A 661 -46.90 3.17 -7.34
N THR A 662 -47.01 4.10 -8.29
CA THR A 662 -47.52 5.46 -8.02
C THR A 662 -49.04 5.44 -8.02
N SER A 663 -49.65 6.04 -7.00
CA SER A 663 -51.10 6.29 -6.94
C SER A 663 -51.37 7.78 -7.11
N ASN A 664 -52.60 8.14 -7.47
CA ASN A 664 -53.00 9.53 -7.71
C ASN A 664 -52.92 10.35 -6.40
N SER A 665 -51.86 11.15 -6.25
CA SER A 665 -51.50 11.86 -4.99
C SER A 665 -52.46 12.97 -4.59
N LYS A 666 -53.32 13.42 -5.51
CA LYS A 666 -54.31 14.49 -5.26
C LYS A 666 -55.21 14.22 -4.05
N GLU A 667 -55.61 12.96 -3.83
CA GLU A 667 -56.46 12.59 -2.67
C GLU A 667 -55.74 12.76 -1.32
N TYR A 668 -54.41 12.74 -1.29
CA TYR A 668 -53.60 12.82 -0.04
C TYR A 668 -53.11 14.24 0.26
N VAL A 669 -53.04 15.09 -0.77
CA VAL A 669 -52.59 16.49 -0.64
C VAL A 669 -53.75 17.39 -0.20
N ASP A 670 -54.97 17.14 -0.67
CA ASP A 670 -56.14 18.02 -0.46
C ASP A 670 -57.09 17.61 0.71
N GLY A 671 -56.95 16.42 1.35
CA GLY A 671 -57.72 16.11 2.58
C GLY A 671 -57.80 14.65 3.09
N GLU A 672 -58.08 14.56 4.41
CA GLU A 672 -58.72 13.48 5.21
C GLU A 672 -58.05 12.09 5.41
N ARG A 673 -57.09 11.63 4.61
CA ARG A 673 -56.42 10.33 4.87
C ARG A 673 -55.08 10.47 5.58
N ASP A 674 -55.00 9.89 6.78
CA ASP A 674 -53.75 9.76 7.53
C ASP A 674 -52.84 8.71 6.87
N ILE A 675 -51.83 9.20 6.13
CA ILE A 675 -50.86 8.34 5.44
C ILE A 675 -49.99 7.56 6.44
N GLU A 676 -49.84 8.06 7.67
CA GLU A 676 -49.10 7.38 8.74
C GLU A 676 -49.87 6.17 9.24
N GLN A 677 -51.19 6.26 9.37
CA GLN A 677 -52.04 5.10 9.69
C GLN A 677 -51.95 4.03 8.59
N THR A 678 -51.88 4.46 7.33
CA THR A 678 -51.75 3.55 6.19
C THR A 678 -50.43 2.80 6.24
N TRP A 679 -49.31 3.51 6.46
CA TRP A 679 -48.00 2.88 6.64
C TRP A 679 -47.96 1.99 7.88
N ALA A 680 -48.44 2.47 9.04
CA ALA A 680 -48.43 1.70 10.28
C ALA A 680 -49.23 0.40 10.16
N LYS A 681 -50.32 0.42 9.38
CA LYS A 681 -51.08 -0.79 9.05
C LYS A 681 -50.28 -1.73 8.15
N GLN A 682 -49.67 -1.24 7.07
CA GLN A 682 -48.90 -2.07 6.14
C GLN A 682 -47.61 -2.64 6.74
N VAL A 683 -46.95 -1.92 7.65
CA VAL A 683 -45.81 -2.43 8.42
C VAL A 683 -46.25 -3.59 9.32
N LYS A 684 -47.40 -3.46 10.01
CA LYS A 684 -47.96 -4.55 10.83
C LYS A 684 -48.31 -5.78 9.98
N GLU A 685 -48.78 -5.56 8.75
CA GLU A 685 -49.09 -6.62 7.79
C GLU A 685 -47.85 -7.14 7.03
N SER A 686 -46.64 -6.65 7.36
CA SER A 686 -45.34 -7.00 6.73
C SER A 686 -45.31 -6.82 5.21
N SER A 687 -46.13 -5.93 4.66
CA SER A 687 -46.33 -5.78 3.20
C SER A 687 -45.55 -4.62 2.57
N VAL A 688 -44.61 -4.01 3.28
CA VAL A 688 -43.90 -2.80 2.83
C VAL A 688 -42.69 -3.17 1.97
N LYS A 689 -42.61 -2.60 0.77
CA LYS A 689 -41.54 -2.92 -0.17
C LYS A 689 -40.19 -2.30 0.19
N TYR A 690 -40.14 -1.01 0.53
CA TYR A 690 -38.92 -0.26 0.89
C TYR A 690 -39.07 0.38 2.28
N PRO A 691 -38.88 -0.40 3.37
CA PRO A 691 -39.17 0.04 4.73
C PRO A 691 -38.30 1.21 5.23
N GLN A 692 -37.02 1.27 4.88
CA GLN A 692 -36.11 2.33 5.36
C GLN A 692 -36.46 3.68 4.72
N THR A 693 -36.66 3.67 3.40
CA THR A 693 -37.14 4.82 2.64
C THR A 693 -38.48 5.32 3.19
N ALA A 694 -39.43 4.42 3.43
CA ALA A 694 -40.74 4.80 3.97
C ALA A 694 -40.63 5.47 5.35
N ARG A 695 -39.83 4.90 6.25
CA ARG A 695 -39.59 5.46 7.59
C ARG A 695 -39.01 6.88 7.52
N LYS A 696 -38.01 7.10 6.66
CA LYS A 696 -37.39 8.43 6.49
C LYS A 696 -38.36 9.44 5.86
N LEU A 697 -39.13 9.04 4.85
CA LEU A 697 -40.12 9.91 4.22
C LEU A 697 -41.23 10.35 5.19
N ILE A 698 -41.68 9.46 6.08
CA ILE A 698 -42.64 9.83 7.14
C ILE A 698 -42.04 10.84 8.11
N PHE A 699 -40.80 10.61 8.54
CA PHE A 699 -40.09 11.58 9.37
C PHE A 699 -40.00 12.94 8.68
N MET A 700 -39.63 12.97 7.40
CA MET A 700 -39.57 14.21 6.61
C MET A 700 -40.94 14.87 6.44
N LEU A 701 -42.01 14.09 6.24
CA LEU A 701 -43.38 14.59 6.13
C LEU A 701 -43.86 15.24 7.44
N ARG A 702 -43.62 14.58 8.58
CA ARG A 702 -43.93 15.12 9.91
C ARG A 702 -43.26 16.46 10.14
N ARG A 703 -41.97 16.57 9.81
CA ARG A 703 -41.25 17.84 9.93
C ARG A 703 -41.82 18.91 9.03
N LEU A 704 -42.18 18.58 7.80
CA LEU A 704 -42.80 19.54 6.90
C LEU A 704 -44.12 20.07 7.47
N ASP A 705 -44.92 19.19 8.09
CA ASP A 705 -46.22 19.55 8.68
C ASP A 705 -46.09 20.30 10.02
N HIS A 706 -45.10 19.97 10.84
CA HIS A 706 -44.88 20.58 12.16
C HIS A 706 -43.98 21.83 12.12
N ASP A 707 -42.82 21.74 11.44
CA ASP A 707 -41.79 22.78 11.41
C ASP A 707 -41.95 23.71 10.20
N GLY A 708 -42.80 23.34 9.23
CA GLY A 708 -42.98 24.08 7.98
C GLY A 708 -41.81 23.95 7.00
N PHE A 709 -40.79 23.14 7.31
CA PHE A 709 -39.65 22.88 6.46
C PHE A 709 -39.16 21.45 6.69
N THR A 710 -38.67 20.81 5.63
CA THR A 710 -38.08 19.48 5.73
C THR A 710 -36.81 19.38 4.90
N SER A 711 -35.89 18.55 5.36
CA SER A 711 -34.66 18.21 4.68
C SER A 711 -34.20 16.85 5.16
N PHE A 712 -33.60 16.07 4.26
CA PHE A 712 -32.97 14.81 4.62
C PHE A 712 -31.90 14.98 5.71
N TRP A 713 -31.21 16.12 5.69
CA TRP A 713 -30.02 16.42 6.49
C TRP A 713 -30.29 16.86 7.93
N VAL A 714 -31.54 17.08 8.29
CA VAL A 714 -31.89 17.60 9.62
C VAL A 714 -32.54 16.48 10.42
N SER A 715 -31.82 15.98 11.43
CA SER A 715 -32.30 14.97 12.39
C SER A 715 -33.24 15.54 13.44
#